data_AF-A0A6M8BGL8-F1
#
_entry.id   AF-A0A6M8BGL8-F1
#
_cell.length_a   1.000
_cell.length_b   1.000
_cell.length_c   1.000
_cell.angle_alpha   90.00
_cell.angle_beta   90.00
_cell.angle_gamma   90.00
#
_symmetry.space_group_name_H-M   'P 1'
#
loop_
_entity.id
_entity.type
_entity.pdbx_description
1 polymer ?
#
loop_
_entity_poly.entity_id
_entity_poly.type
_entity_poly.pdbx_seq_one_letter_code
_entity_poly.pdbx_strand_id
1 'polypeptide(L)'
;METIKLTLRPRDEDNPAAGYRVRLDSRDLGELEAALPAMPNSLVAALADWKAAYAVQEGVRSHFRISGVKITHHTAQDVIRLSERLQEEFNEWLNDSNKHWRELREALIPLLRRNGYGNGNGNGGVNGNGNSNGNGDRPLLIIDLGKDDTLKRLPWQDWKLLRQHYYYSDAAIRVLNPATALGSRPSYPQAAKIRILVIVGESDDISTDQDLAAIQQLEYDHPDTVEVISLLQPSPATLQAALEDPQGFHILVYVGHSRSDDDGNVGWLLLNQTDEISIRNFKFALSKLVRKGLQLAIFNSCDGLGLAQQLAQIDVPRCIVMKEPVPDPVAVEFLQRFFHEFATKKRSLLMAMRSARQGLEHFNLRYSEVTWLPTVCVKQNTEPLTWQLLLDQLQQEPAIAPPHPPEPRPPQISPPQGTLPPLPSPAMNRRKWLVGAGTAAVLLGAIALVSLRPVRCLFVQCDAPGSGLSQGLVGPAGSGNPSPTLLPIERLITAGDNGNLLGSLKLEAPYAALKQAGINAFATGDYNTAKAKFDELRQLAQAQRQQFSNDSNSPDYKNATAALRDPEVLIFRNNAEVRLRRQAGQPTYTIAAVIPLSTPEGTLINIGEQMLFGIAQAQDKAVNRINAPTYLEVIIANDLNVPAQSRAIAEALVQPNLLALDGQTLLAVIGNYTSRGTCDSLPVYAAAKQVVISPLSTVMNLRARCNGADVFFRTTSSTQIEARTLADYLHQQKNQPRVALFANSKEFYSDDLRYQFESELRGTIVRTFDLSDPQFDATHALRQVEDVDALVVLPDGRTGNSESFNRALAVIKADGGKRLILASAPVYTADWSDRGSSSEERRALSNRLIVATDWFAACAPDFVQSANRYWLGGVNRVTAVSYEAIEVLLPKLRPGITSDEIRQGLATAQSPSSIFPGKTISFDARGDRKDLTTRVLTTLVDNPANPFDLVPGTACP
;
A
#
# COMPACT_ATOMS: atom_id res chain seq x y z
N MET A 1 5.35 -20.81 -17.09
CA MET A 1 4.31 -20.22 -16.22
C MET A 1 3.16 -21.19 -15.96
N GLU A 2 2.80 -21.40 -14.69
CA GLU A 2 1.63 -22.20 -14.28
C GLU A 2 0.34 -21.37 -14.40
N THR A 3 -0.76 -21.99 -14.85
CA THR A 3 -2.10 -21.37 -14.82
C THR A 3 -2.93 -22.06 -13.76
N ILE A 4 -3.45 -21.28 -12.81
CA ILE A 4 -4.37 -21.72 -11.78
C ILE A 4 -5.77 -21.28 -12.21
N LYS A 5 -6.70 -22.23 -12.30
CA LYS A 5 -8.08 -21.93 -12.67
C LYS A 5 -9.01 -22.23 -11.49
N LEU A 6 -9.74 -21.21 -11.04
CA LEU A 6 -10.79 -21.35 -10.02
C LEU A 6 -12.16 -21.21 -10.70
N THR A 7 -12.88 -22.32 -10.84
CA THR A 7 -14.17 -22.38 -11.55
C THR A 7 -15.32 -22.50 -10.57
N LEU A 8 -16.29 -21.60 -10.63
CA LEU A 8 -17.51 -21.64 -9.83
C LEU A 8 -18.70 -21.90 -10.75
N ARG A 9 -19.54 -22.90 -10.41
CA ARG A 9 -20.78 -23.22 -11.12
C ARG A 9 -21.92 -23.45 -10.13
N PRO A 10 -23.16 -23.05 -10.45
CA PRO A 10 -24.31 -23.47 -9.66
C PRO A 10 -24.33 -24.99 -9.49
N ARG A 11 -24.64 -25.47 -8.28
CA ARG A 11 -24.80 -26.92 -8.04
C ARG A 11 -26.05 -27.48 -8.71
N ASP A 12 -27.04 -26.62 -8.87
CA ASP A 12 -28.31 -26.86 -9.55
C ASP A 12 -28.64 -25.57 -10.31
N GLU A 13 -28.80 -25.65 -11.63
CA GLU A 13 -29.10 -24.47 -12.46
C GLU A 13 -30.53 -23.95 -12.21
N ASP A 14 -31.43 -24.82 -11.73
CA ASP A 14 -32.84 -24.48 -11.46
C ASP A 14 -33.08 -24.10 -9.99
N ASN A 15 -32.09 -24.28 -9.10
CA ASN A 15 -32.18 -23.96 -7.68
C ASN A 15 -30.97 -23.14 -7.18
N PRO A 16 -31.05 -21.80 -7.21
CA PRO A 16 -29.99 -20.91 -6.74
C PRO A 16 -29.59 -21.13 -5.27
N ALA A 17 -30.49 -21.66 -4.44
CA ALA A 17 -30.21 -21.96 -3.03
C ALA A 17 -29.30 -23.18 -2.84
N ALA A 18 -29.07 -23.98 -3.89
CA ALA A 18 -28.18 -25.15 -3.84
C ALA A 18 -26.69 -24.77 -3.67
N GLY A 19 -26.34 -23.50 -3.88
CA GLY A 19 -24.98 -22.98 -3.81
C GLY A 19 -24.13 -23.32 -5.03
N TYR A 20 -22.82 -23.25 -4.86
CA TYR A 20 -21.85 -23.36 -5.95
C TYR A 20 -20.95 -24.58 -5.77
N ARG A 21 -20.73 -25.32 -6.87
CA ARG A 21 -19.61 -26.23 -7.01
C ARG A 21 -18.40 -25.39 -7.40
N VAL A 22 -17.35 -25.46 -6.59
CA VAL A 22 -16.09 -24.76 -6.84
C VAL A 22 -15.02 -25.78 -7.19
N ARG A 23 -14.28 -25.49 -8.24
CA ARG A 23 -13.24 -26.37 -8.76
C ARG A 23 -11.94 -25.61 -8.96
N LEU A 24 -10.87 -26.15 -8.40
CA LEU A 24 -9.52 -25.63 -8.53
C LEU A 24 -8.72 -26.57 -9.44
N ASP A 25 -8.35 -26.07 -10.62
CA ASP A 25 -7.51 -26.77 -11.58
C ASP A 25 -6.09 -26.16 -11.58
N SER A 26 -5.07 -26.97 -11.32
CA SER A 26 -3.65 -26.59 -11.45
C SER A 26 -2.85 -27.79 -11.98
N ARG A 27 -1.70 -27.51 -12.60
CA ARG A 27 -0.77 -28.55 -13.07
C ARG A 27 -0.29 -29.46 -11.93
N ASP A 28 -0.11 -28.91 -10.74
CA ASP A 28 0.59 -29.57 -9.64
C ASP A 28 -0.34 -30.28 -8.66
N LEU A 29 -1.55 -29.75 -8.47
CA LEU A 29 -2.56 -30.36 -7.58
C LEU A 29 -3.58 -31.23 -8.34
N GLY A 30 -3.62 -31.15 -9.67
CA GLY A 30 -4.71 -31.70 -10.45
C GLY A 30 -6.01 -30.92 -10.22
N GLU A 31 -7.12 -31.64 -10.21
CA GLU A 31 -8.48 -31.10 -10.05
C GLU A 31 -8.96 -31.34 -8.62
N LEU A 32 -9.24 -30.26 -7.89
CA LEU A 32 -9.86 -30.30 -6.56
C LEU A 32 -11.26 -29.69 -6.64
N GLU A 33 -12.25 -30.36 -6.05
CA GLU A 33 -13.63 -29.86 -5.98
C GLU A 33 -14.07 -29.59 -4.53
N ALA A 34 -14.87 -28.55 -4.35
CA ALA A 34 -15.53 -28.20 -3.10
C ALA A 34 -16.93 -27.64 -3.35
N ALA A 35 -17.70 -27.48 -2.28
CA ALA A 35 -18.99 -26.79 -2.31
C ALA A 35 -18.91 -25.51 -1.49
N LEU A 36 -19.38 -24.41 -2.07
CA LEU A 36 -19.56 -23.11 -1.45
C LEU A 36 -21.07 -22.85 -1.33
N PRO A 37 -21.59 -22.32 -0.22
CA PRO A 37 -23.02 -22.02 -0.10
C PRO A 37 -23.46 -20.97 -1.12
N ALA A 38 -24.78 -20.87 -1.33
CA ALA A 38 -25.37 -19.79 -2.13
C ALA A 38 -24.97 -18.42 -1.55
N MET A 39 -24.91 -17.40 -2.40
CA MET A 39 -24.67 -16.04 -1.93
C MET A 39 -25.75 -15.66 -0.92
N PRO A 40 -25.39 -15.22 0.30
CA PRO A 40 -26.37 -14.72 1.25
C PRO A 40 -27.17 -13.57 0.67
N ASN A 41 -28.46 -13.47 1.00
CA ASN A 41 -29.30 -12.34 0.59
C ASN A 41 -28.70 -10.99 1.04
N SER A 42 -27.97 -10.99 2.16
CA SER A 42 -27.24 -9.82 2.67
C SER A 42 -26.12 -9.36 1.72
N LEU A 43 -25.35 -10.30 1.16
CA LEU A 43 -24.31 -10.02 0.17
C LEU A 43 -24.91 -9.49 -1.14
N VAL A 44 -26.00 -10.11 -1.62
CA VAL A 44 -26.70 -9.65 -2.83
C VAL A 44 -27.26 -8.23 -2.62
N ALA A 45 -27.86 -7.98 -1.46
CA ALA A 45 -28.34 -6.65 -1.09
C ALA A 45 -27.20 -5.64 -0.96
N ALA A 46 -26.09 -5.99 -0.31
CA ALA A 46 -24.93 -5.10 -0.15
C ALA A 46 -24.33 -4.69 -1.50
N LEU A 47 -24.27 -5.62 -2.46
CA LEU A 47 -23.81 -5.32 -3.82
C LEU A 47 -24.77 -4.37 -4.53
N ALA A 48 -26.08 -4.63 -4.44
CA ALA A 48 -27.10 -3.77 -5.04
C ALA A 48 -27.10 -2.36 -4.43
N ASP A 49 -27.03 -2.27 -3.09
CA ASP A 49 -27.01 -1.01 -2.34
C ASP A 49 -25.77 -0.18 -2.70
N TRP A 50 -24.58 -0.79 -2.70
CA TRP A 50 -23.33 -0.12 -3.07
C TRP A 50 -23.39 0.39 -4.52
N LYS A 51 -23.82 -0.46 -5.46
CA LYS A 51 -23.96 -0.07 -6.87
C LYS A 51 -24.89 1.12 -7.05
N ALA A 52 -26.06 1.09 -6.41
CA ALA A 52 -27.04 2.16 -6.51
C ALA A 52 -26.48 3.48 -5.96
N ALA A 53 -25.79 3.44 -4.82
CA ALA A 53 -25.20 4.62 -4.21
C ALA A 53 -23.97 5.14 -4.97
N TYR A 54 -23.16 4.25 -5.55
CA TYR A 54 -22.00 4.59 -6.35
C TYR A 54 -22.39 5.27 -7.67
N ALA A 55 -23.39 4.74 -8.36
CA ALA A 55 -23.83 5.24 -9.67
C ALA A 55 -24.35 6.69 -9.65
N VAL A 56 -24.80 7.19 -8.49
CA VAL A 56 -25.34 8.54 -8.34
C VAL A 56 -24.32 9.57 -7.82
N GLN A 57 -23.04 9.19 -7.69
CA GLN A 57 -21.99 10.12 -7.28
C GLN A 57 -21.66 11.14 -8.38
N GLU A 58 -21.33 12.37 -7.96
CA GLU A 58 -21.02 13.47 -8.87
C GLU A 58 -19.75 13.19 -9.71
N GLY A 59 -19.88 13.21 -11.04
CA GLY A 59 -18.76 12.97 -11.97
C GLY A 59 -18.53 11.50 -12.32
N VAL A 60 -19.35 10.57 -11.82
CA VAL A 60 -19.45 9.22 -12.37
C VAL A 60 -20.13 9.31 -13.73
N ARG A 61 -19.43 8.87 -14.79
CA ARG A 61 -19.90 8.91 -16.19
C ARG A 61 -21.16 8.02 -16.35
N SER A 62 -22.37 8.49 -16.05
CA SER A 62 -23.60 7.69 -16.23
C SER A 62 -24.58 8.36 -17.19
N HIS A 63 -24.86 7.71 -18.32
CA HIS A 63 -26.00 8.05 -19.19
C HIS A 63 -27.29 7.33 -18.79
N PHE A 64 -27.24 6.50 -17.73
CA PHE A 64 -28.42 5.79 -17.23
C PHE A 64 -29.21 6.67 -16.26
N ARG A 65 -30.44 7.06 -16.66
CA ARG A 65 -31.51 7.26 -15.68
C ARG A 65 -31.86 5.88 -15.14
N ILE A 66 -31.51 5.60 -13.89
CA ILE A 66 -31.93 4.38 -13.20
C ILE A 66 -33.46 4.42 -13.07
N SER A 67 -34.14 3.70 -13.96
CA SER A 67 -35.60 3.56 -13.93
C SER A 67 -36.02 2.81 -12.67
N GLY A 68 -36.51 3.53 -11.66
CA GLY A 68 -37.21 2.93 -10.50
C GLY A 68 -36.49 2.98 -9.16
N VAL A 69 -35.29 3.56 -9.04
CA VAL A 69 -34.66 3.82 -7.73
C VAL A 69 -35.11 5.20 -7.24
N LYS A 70 -35.75 5.26 -6.07
CA LYS A 70 -35.93 6.53 -5.35
C LYS A 70 -34.54 7.14 -5.18
N ILE A 71 -34.29 8.28 -5.81
CA ILE A 71 -33.04 9.02 -5.64
C ILE A 71 -33.00 9.50 -4.19
N THR A 72 -32.39 8.69 -3.32
CA THR A 72 -31.93 9.12 -2.02
C THR A 72 -30.54 9.71 -2.22
N HIS A 73 -30.37 10.99 -1.88
CA HIS A 73 -29.04 11.58 -1.85
C HIS A 73 -28.19 10.80 -0.85
N HIS A 74 -27.20 10.05 -1.34
CA HIS A 74 -26.20 9.38 -0.51
C HIS A 74 -25.01 10.32 -0.34
N THR A 75 -24.57 10.51 0.91
CA THR A 75 -23.32 11.23 1.18
C THR A 75 -22.13 10.35 0.79
N ALA A 76 -20.94 10.94 0.57
CA ALA A 76 -19.71 10.17 0.31
C ALA A 76 -19.46 9.12 1.41
N GLN A 77 -19.81 9.43 2.66
CA GLN A 77 -19.67 8.55 3.81
C GLN A 77 -20.68 7.40 3.82
N ASP A 78 -21.87 7.59 3.22
CA ASP A 78 -22.83 6.49 3.03
C ASP A 78 -22.31 5.48 2.00
N VAL A 79 -21.70 5.95 0.90
CA VAL A 79 -21.12 5.05 -0.11
C VAL A 79 -19.94 4.27 0.44
N ILE A 80 -19.10 4.89 1.29
CA ILE A 80 -18.03 4.19 2.03
C ILE A 80 -18.60 3.11 2.94
N ARG A 81 -19.64 3.40 3.73
CA ARG A 81 -20.24 2.39 4.61
C ARG A 81 -20.81 1.22 3.82
N LEU A 82 -21.41 1.49 2.66
CA LEU A 82 -21.95 0.45 1.78
C LEU A 82 -20.85 -0.39 1.14
N SER A 83 -19.71 0.20 0.80
CA SER A 83 -18.57 -0.53 0.27
C SER A 83 -17.89 -1.39 1.34
N GLU A 84 -17.70 -0.88 2.57
CA GLU A 84 -17.23 -1.65 3.72
C GLU A 84 -18.12 -2.87 3.98
N ARG A 85 -19.44 -2.67 4.02
CA ARG A 85 -20.42 -3.75 4.17
C ARG A 85 -20.32 -4.79 3.05
N LEU A 86 -20.21 -4.37 1.79
CA LEU A 86 -20.03 -5.29 0.67
C LEU A 86 -18.73 -6.10 0.80
N GLN A 87 -17.62 -5.45 1.21
CA GLN A 87 -16.34 -6.13 1.39
C GLN A 87 -16.39 -7.15 2.53
N GLU A 88 -17.06 -6.83 3.64
CA GLU A 88 -17.28 -7.72 4.78
C GLU A 88 -18.11 -8.94 4.37
N GLU A 89 -19.32 -8.73 3.86
CA GLU A 89 -20.24 -9.80 3.44
C GLU A 89 -19.61 -10.72 2.39
N PHE A 90 -18.86 -10.15 1.43
CA PHE A 90 -18.17 -10.91 0.40
C PHE A 90 -17.08 -11.81 1.00
N ASN A 91 -16.27 -11.28 1.92
CA ASN A 91 -15.21 -12.03 2.56
C ASN A 91 -15.74 -13.04 3.59
N GLU A 92 -16.85 -12.75 4.26
CA GLU A 92 -17.52 -13.71 5.14
C GLU A 92 -18.06 -14.90 4.35
N TRP A 93 -18.74 -14.66 3.23
CA TRP A 93 -19.22 -15.71 2.34
C TRP A 93 -18.07 -16.59 1.82
N LEU A 94 -16.98 -15.97 1.35
CA LEU A 94 -15.80 -16.73 0.93
C LEU A 94 -15.02 -17.35 2.10
N ASN A 95 -15.29 -16.96 3.34
CA ASN A 95 -14.72 -17.58 4.54
C ASN A 95 -15.58 -18.69 5.14
N ASP A 96 -16.53 -19.22 4.36
CA ASP A 96 -17.42 -20.28 4.81
C ASP A 96 -16.67 -21.46 5.48
N SER A 97 -17.30 -21.97 6.53
CA SER A 97 -16.71 -22.97 7.42
C SER A 97 -16.75 -24.39 6.85
N ASN A 98 -17.37 -24.62 5.70
CA ASN A 98 -17.39 -25.92 5.02
C ASN A 98 -15.97 -26.48 4.87
N LYS A 99 -15.79 -27.71 5.34
CA LYS A 99 -14.48 -28.37 5.40
C LYS A 99 -13.81 -28.45 4.03
N HIS A 100 -14.52 -28.92 3.01
CA HIS A 100 -13.95 -29.09 1.66
C HIS A 100 -13.63 -27.75 1.01
N TRP A 101 -14.46 -26.71 1.24
CA TRP A 101 -14.16 -25.36 0.78
C TRP A 101 -12.91 -24.80 1.45
N ARG A 102 -12.78 -24.97 2.77
CA ARG A 102 -11.58 -24.59 3.51
C ARG A 102 -10.33 -25.30 2.98
N GLU A 103 -10.40 -26.61 2.77
CA GLU A 103 -9.30 -27.40 2.20
C GLU A 103 -8.89 -26.90 0.81
N LEU A 104 -9.86 -26.59 -0.07
CA LEU A 104 -9.59 -26.01 -1.39
C LEU A 104 -8.94 -24.63 -1.28
N ARG A 105 -9.44 -23.76 -0.39
CA ARG A 105 -8.85 -22.43 -0.13
C ARG A 105 -7.42 -22.53 0.37
N GLU A 106 -7.15 -23.40 1.34
CA GLU A 106 -5.80 -23.64 1.86
C GLU A 106 -4.87 -24.21 0.78
N ALA A 107 -5.38 -25.08 -0.10
CA ALA A 107 -4.63 -25.62 -1.23
C ALA A 107 -4.28 -24.55 -2.29
N LEU A 108 -5.11 -23.52 -2.44
CA LEU A 108 -4.85 -22.39 -3.34
C LEU A 108 -3.68 -21.52 -2.85
N ILE A 109 -3.48 -21.38 -1.53
CA ILE A 109 -2.44 -20.51 -0.93
C ILE A 109 -1.02 -20.82 -1.45
N PRO A 110 -0.48 -22.05 -1.34
CA PRO A 110 0.87 -22.34 -1.79
C PRO A 110 1.01 -22.20 -3.31
N LEU A 111 -0.06 -22.42 -4.09
CA LEU A 111 -0.04 -22.17 -5.52
C LEU A 111 0.16 -20.69 -5.81
N LEU A 112 -0.59 -19.79 -5.17
CA LEU A 112 -0.49 -18.34 -5.38
C LEU A 112 0.85 -17.74 -4.93
N ARG A 113 1.46 -18.30 -3.89
CA ARG A 113 2.72 -17.78 -3.30
C ARG A 113 3.97 -18.15 -4.10
N ARG A 114 3.88 -19.00 -5.12
CA ARG A 114 5.05 -19.44 -5.89
C ARG A 114 5.72 -18.26 -6.60
N ASN A 115 6.96 -18.02 -6.23
CA ASN A 115 7.90 -17.24 -7.02
C ASN A 115 8.64 -18.21 -7.95
N GLY A 116 8.85 -17.85 -9.21
CA GLY A 116 9.52 -18.65 -10.24
C GLY A 116 11.01 -18.96 -10.00
N TYR A 117 11.44 -19.17 -8.76
CA TYR A 117 12.74 -19.73 -8.44
C TYR A 117 12.58 -21.21 -8.09
N GLY A 118 12.80 -22.07 -9.07
CA GLY A 118 12.91 -23.51 -8.87
C GLY A 118 14.08 -23.82 -7.95
N ASN A 119 13.77 -24.48 -6.84
CA ASN A 119 14.72 -25.15 -5.97
C ASN A 119 15.27 -26.38 -6.71
N GLY A 120 16.34 -26.21 -7.48
CA GLY A 120 17.06 -27.27 -8.18
C GLY A 120 18.23 -27.77 -7.35
N ASN A 121 18.01 -28.79 -6.53
CA ASN A 121 19.06 -29.57 -5.90
C ASN A 121 19.81 -30.34 -7.02
N GLY A 122 20.94 -29.81 -7.48
CA GLY A 122 21.70 -30.38 -8.59
C GLY A 122 23.06 -29.71 -8.77
N ASN A 123 24.10 -30.41 -8.33
CA ASN A 123 25.52 -30.06 -8.40
C ASN A 123 25.95 -29.64 -9.83
N GLY A 124 26.52 -28.43 -10.02
CA GLY A 124 27.18 -28.08 -11.29
C GLY A 124 27.46 -26.59 -11.53
N GLY A 125 28.73 -26.19 -11.40
CA GLY A 125 29.39 -25.26 -12.32
C GLY A 125 29.11 -23.76 -12.20
N VAL A 126 30.09 -23.03 -11.65
CA VAL A 126 30.31 -21.59 -11.86
C VAL A 126 30.52 -21.32 -13.36
N ASN A 127 29.77 -20.37 -13.95
CA ASN A 127 30.24 -19.47 -15.02
C ASN A 127 29.24 -18.35 -15.36
N GLY A 128 29.70 -17.10 -15.18
CA GLY A 128 29.58 -15.93 -16.08
C GLY A 128 28.24 -15.50 -16.70
N ASN A 129 27.89 -14.23 -16.44
CA ASN A 129 27.11 -13.29 -17.26
C ASN A 129 25.70 -13.70 -17.73
N GLY A 130 24.67 -13.05 -17.17
CA GLY A 130 23.33 -13.07 -17.73
C GLY A 130 22.37 -12.16 -16.97
N ASN A 131 22.02 -11.05 -17.61
CA ASN A 131 21.00 -10.08 -17.23
C ASN A 131 19.64 -10.77 -16.98
N SER A 132 19.29 -11.09 -15.73
CA SER A 132 17.99 -11.69 -15.41
C SER A 132 16.93 -10.60 -15.22
N ASN A 133 16.28 -10.21 -16.32
CA ASN A 133 14.99 -9.51 -16.28
C ASN A 133 13.99 -10.35 -15.47
N GLY A 134 13.62 -9.88 -14.27
CA GLY A 134 12.74 -10.59 -13.32
C GLY A 134 11.26 -10.71 -13.74
N ASN A 135 10.99 -11.02 -15.00
CA ASN A 135 9.67 -10.86 -15.62
C ASN A 135 8.98 -12.18 -16.04
N GLY A 136 9.44 -13.34 -15.57
CA GLY A 136 8.85 -14.64 -15.93
C GLY A 136 8.60 -15.54 -14.71
N ASP A 137 7.45 -16.22 -14.71
CA ASP A 137 7.06 -17.30 -13.80
C ASP A 137 6.47 -16.95 -12.42
N ARG A 138 5.45 -16.08 -12.38
CA ARG A 138 4.40 -16.14 -11.34
C ARG A 138 3.16 -16.83 -11.90
N PRO A 139 2.40 -17.59 -11.09
CA PRO A 139 1.24 -18.30 -11.62
C PRO A 139 0.12 -17.33 -12.03
N LEU A 140 -0.53 -17.63 -13.15
CA LEU A 140 -1.67 -16.89 -13.67
C LEU A 140 -2.95 -17.40 -13.00
N LEU A 141 -3.63 -16.58 -12.21
CA LEU A 141 -4.95 -16.91 -11.64
C LEU A 141 -6.08 -16.47 -12.58
N ILE A 142 -6.88 -17.44 -13.04
CA ILE A 142 -8.11 -17.22 -13.81
C ILE A 142 -9.32 -17.67 -12.98
N ILE A 143 -10.27 -16.77 -12.77
CA ILE A 143 -11.53 -17.05 -12.07
C ILE A 143 -12.64 -17.21 -13.10
N ASP A 144 -13.25 -18.38 -13.15
CA ASP A 144 -14.28 -18.77 -14.10
C ASP A 144 -15.66 -18.84 -13.43
N LEU A 145 -16.43 -17.76 -13.58
CA LEU A 145 -17.71 -17.53 -12.91
C LEU A 145 -18.92 -17.91 -13.79
N GLY A 146 -18.70 -18.47 -14.98
CA GLY A 146 -19.76 -18.93 -15.86
C GLY A 146 -20.61 -17.78 -16.42
N LYS A 147 -21.93 -17.94 -16.41
CA LYS A 147 -22.90 -16.94 -16.90
C LYS A 147 -23.38 -15.98 -15.81
N ASP A 148 -22.98 -16.19 -14.56
CA ASP A 148 -23.45 -15.40 -13.42
C ASP A 148 -22.79 -14.01 -13.44
N ASP A 149 -23.56 -12.98 -13.80
CA ASP A 149 -23.08 -11.59 -13.87
C ASP A 149 -22.88 -10.97 -12.48
N THR A 150 -23.75 -11.33 -11.53
CA THR A 150 -23.64 -10.88 -10.13
C THR A 150 -22.30 -11.30 -9.54
N LEU A 151 -21.88 -12.56 -9.76
CA LEU A 151 -20.56 -13.02 -9.32
C LEU A 151 -19.42 -12.25 -9.98
N LYS A 152 -19.50 -11.91 -11.27
CA LYS A 152 -18.43 -11.18 -11.98
C LYS A 152 -18.24 -9.76 -11.45
N ARG A 153 -19.31 -9.16 -10.91
CA ARG A 153 -19.30 -7.81 -10.33
C ARG A 153 -18.73 -7.76 -8.92
N LEU A 154 -18.65 -8.88 -8.20
CA LEU A 154 -18.04 -8.92 -6.86
C LEU A 154 -16.55 -8.48 -6.89
N PRO A 155 -16.04 -7.92 -5.79
CA PRO A 155 -14.69 -7.38 -5.72
C PRO A 155 -13.64 -8.48 -5.48
N TRP A 156 -13.49 -9.41 -6.43
CA TRP A 156 -12.57 -10.56 -6.33
C TRP A 156 -11.13 -10.21 -5.98
N GLN A 157 -10.62 -9.07 -6.46
CA GLN A 157 -9.30 -8.54 -6.09
C GLN A 157 -9.12 -8.30 -4.58
N ASP A 158 -10.24 -8.09 -3.88
CA ASP A 158 -10.33 -7.73 -2.48
C ASP A 158 -10.73 -8.92 -1.60
N TRP A 159 -10.78 -10.11 -2.21
CA TRP A 159 -10.78 -11.34 -1.45
C TRP A 159 -9.51 -11.40 -0.58
N LYS A 160 -9.70 -11.43 0.75
CA LYS A 160 -8.63 -11.41 1.75
C LYS A 160 -7.51 -12.42 1.45
N LEU A 161 -7.85 -13.61 0.97
CA LEU A 161 -6.88 -14.64 0.58
C LEU A 161 -5.96 -14.15 -0.55
N LEU A 162 -6.50 -13.53 -1.60
CA LEU A 162 -5.70 -13.00 -2.71
C LEU A 162 -4.86 -11.79 -2.26
N ARG A 163 -5.42 -10.88 -1.46
CA ARG A 163 -4.67 -9.74 -0.92
C ARG A 163 -3.47 -10.18 -0.09
N GLN A 164 -3.62 -11.24 0.69
CA GLN A 164 -2.58 -11.75 1.58
C GLN A 164 -1.55 -12.63 0.87
N HIS A 165 -1.93 -13.35 -0.20
CA HIS A 165 -1.10 -14.43 -0.74
C HIS A 165 -0.75 -14.31 -2.23
N TYR A 166 -1.33 -13.32 -2.94
CA TYR A 166 -1.08 -13.06 -4.35
C TYR A 166 -0.69 -11.58 -4.58
N TYR A 167 0.24 -11.10 -3.74
CA TYR A 167 0.57 -9.69 -3.55
C TYR A 167 1.14 -8.95 -4.78
N TYR A 168 1.64 -9.66 -5.79
CA TYR A 168 2.38 -9.05 -6.90
C TYR A 168 1.67 -9.14 -8.26
N SER A 169 0.46 -9.70 -8.32
CA SER A 169 -0.31 -9.88 -9.56
C SER A 169 -1.82 -9.79 -9.29
N ASP A 170 -2.62 -9.63 -10.34
CA ASP A 170 -4.09 -9.58 -10.25
C ASP A 170 -4.74 -10.86 -10.80
N ALA A 171 -6.01 -11.09 -10.48
CA ALA A 171 -6.80 -12.19 -11.02
C ALA A 171 -7.52 -11.75 -12.31
N ALA A 172 -7.56 -12.64 -13.30
CA ALA A 172 -8.35 -12.44 -14.52
C ALA A 172 -9.72 -13.11 -14.41
N ILE A 173 -10.77 -12.48 -14.93
CA ILE A 173 -12.10 -13.09 -15.06
C ILE A 173 -12.19 -13.81 -16.41
N ARG A 174 -12.61 -15.08 -16.43
CA ARG A 174 -12.87 -15.80 -17.68
C ARG A 174 -14.19 -15.36 -18.29
N VAL A 175 -14.15 -15.02 -19.57
CA VAL A 175 -15.33 -14.82 -20.41
C VAL A 175 -15.62 -16.07 -21.23
N LEU A 176 -16.91 -16.37 -21.42
CA LEU A 176 -17.33 -17.57 -22.15
C LEU A 176 -17.15 -17.36 -23.65
N ASN A 177 -16.78 -18.41 -24.38
CA ASN A 177 -16.72 -18.38 -25.83
C ASN A 177 -17.28 -19.70 -26.37
N PRO A 178 -18.06 -19.72 -27.47
CA PRO A 178 -18.29 -20.96 -28.23
C PRO A 178 -16.99 -21.72 -28.48
N ALA A 179 -17.07 -23.06 -28.49
CA ALA A 179 -15.96 -23.91 -28.87
C ALA A 179 -15.61 -23.65 -30.34
N THR A 180 -14.66 -22.76 -30.61
CA THR A 180 -14.17 -22.54 -31.96
C THR A 180 -13.37 -23.76 -32.41
N ALA A 181 -13.73 -24.31 -33.58
CA ALA A 181 -12.96 -25.32 -34.27
C ALA A 181 -11.49 -24.87 -34.38
N LEU A 182 -10.53 -25.80 -34.22
CA LEU A 182 -9.10 -25.54 -34.41
C LEU A 182 -8.89 -24.68 -35.68
N GLY A 183 -8.67 -23.38 -35.50
CA GLY A 183 -8.82 -22.41 -36.57
C GLY A 183 -7.66 -21.44 -36.56
N SER A 184 -6.70 -21.69 -37.45
CA SER A 184 -5.63 -20.81 -37.97
C SER A 184 -4.83 -20.01 -36.93
N ARG A 185 -3.53 -20.34 -36.83
CA ARG A 185 -2.52 -19.53 -36.12
C ARG A 185 -2.67 -18.06 -36.57
N PRO A 186 -2.84 -17.10 -35.66
CA PRO A 186 -2.95 -15.69 -36.04
C PRO A 186 -1.76 -15.30 -36.91
N SER A 187 -2.02 -14.65 -38.05
CA SER A 187 -0.95 -13.93 -38.74
C SER A 187 -0.70 -12.69 -37.90
N TYR A 188 0.45 -12.62 -37.23
CA TYR A 188 0.84 -11.40 -36.52
C TYR A 188 0.88 -10.23 -37.51
N PRO A 189 0.63 -8.99 -37.07
CA PRO A 189 0.76 -7.81 -37.91
C PRO A 189 2.14 -7.80 -38.57
N GLN A 190 2.21 -7.67 -39.90
CA GLN A 190 3.46 -7.42 -40.62
C GLN A 190 3.89 -5.94 -40.45
N ALA A 191 3.79 -5.43 -39.23
CA ALA A 191 4.03 -4.03 -38.91
C ALA A 191 5.44 -3.87 -38.34
N ALA A 192 6.12 -2.78 -38.69
CA ALA A 192 7.41 -2.43 -38.08
C ALA A 192 7.28 -1.94 -36.63
N LYS A 193 6.05 -1.62 -36.19
CA LYS A 193 5.74 -1.02 -34.88
C LYS A 193 4.54 -1.68 -34.22
N ILE A 194 4.44 -1.55 -32.90
CA ILE A 194 3.25 -1.85 -32.12
C ILE A 194 2.18 -0.82 -32.45
N ARG A 195 1.25 -1.20 -33.33
CA ARG A 195 0.10 -0.38 -33.72
C ARG A 195 -1.04 -0.41 -32.69
N ILE A 196 -1.47 0.76 -32.23
CA ILE A 196 -2.59 0.97 -31.30
C ILE A 196 -3.68 1.76 -32.02
N LEU A 197 -4.88 1.20 -32.15
CA LEU A 197 -6.06 1.92 -32.66
C LEU A 197 -6.83 2.51 -31.48
N VAL A 198 -6.97 3.83 -31.43
CA VAL A 198 -7.76 4.56 -30.43
C VAL A 198 -9.03 5.07 -31.08
N ILE A 199 -10.19 4.65 -30.58
CA ILE A 199 -11.49 5.14 -30.99
C ILE A 199 -11.99 6.06 -29.87
N VAL A 200 -12.08 7.35 -30.18
CA VAL A 200 -12.72 8.34 -29.33
C VAL A 200 -14.17 8.44 -29.78
N GLY A 201 -15.08 7.96 -28.93
CA GLY A 201 -16.52 7.97 -29.17
C GLY A 201 -17.17 9.30 -28.82
N GLU A 202 -18.50 9.27 -28.69
CA GLU A 202 -19.29 10.36 -28.13
C GLU A 202 -18.71 10.75 -26.75
N SER A 203 -18.52 12.06 -26.58
CA SER A 203 -17.73 12.65 -25.50
C SER A 203 -18.41 13.83 -24.81
N ASP A 204 -19.71 14.06 -25.04
CA ASP A 204 -20.44 15.10 -24.32
C ASP A 204 -20.35 14.81 -22.81
N ASP A 205 -19.93 15.84 -22.08
CA ASP A 205 -19.69 15.83 -20.64
C ASP A 205 -18.52 14.95 -20.13
N ILE A 206 -17.61 14.46 -21.01
CA ILE A 206 -16.41 13.68 -20.61
C ILE A 206 -15.12 14.12 -21.34
N SER A 207 -13.98 14.10 -20.63
CA SER A 207 -12.68 14.61 -21.11
C SER A 207 -11.90 13.59 -21.93
N THR A 208 -12.46 13.14 -23.05
CA THR A 208 -11.80 12.12 -23.91
C THR A 208 -10.47 12.58 -24.52
N ASP A 209 -10.21 13.88 -24.60
CA ASP A 209 -8.91 14.43 -25.05
C ASP A 209 -7.77 14.02 -24.12
N GLN A 210 -8.01 13.95 -22.80
CA GLN A 210 -6.99 13.55 -21.83
C GLN A 210 -6.73 12.04 -21.87
N ASP A 211 -7.79 11.25 -22.08
CA ASP A 211 -7.68 9.81 -22.34
C ASP A 211 -6.83 9.55 -23.60
N LEU A 212 -7.06 10.32 -24.67
CA LEU A 212 -6.28 10.22 -25.91
C LEU A 212 -4.82 10.65 -25.70
N ALA A 213 -4.58 11.77 -25.02
CA ALA A 213 -3.24 12.27 -24.73
C ALA A 213 -2.40 11.24 -23.94
N ALA A 214 -3.03 10.54 -22.98
CA ALA A 214 -2.38 9.47 -22.21
C ALA A 214 -1.86 8.33 -23.10
N ILE A 215 -2.55 8.03 -24.20
CA ILE A 215 -2.16 6.97 -25.13
C ILE A 215 -1.13 7.48 -26.14
N GLN A 216 -1.33 8.70 -26.67
CA GLN A 216 -0.40 9.33 -27.61
C GLN A 216 1.00 9.57 -27.00
N GLN A 217 1.07 9.74 -25.68
CA GLN A 217 2.34 9.81 -24.96
C GLN A 217 3.23 8.58 -25.22
N LEU A 218 2.66 7.40 -25.48
CA LEU A 218 3.43 6.19 -25.81
C LEU A 218 4.17 6.31 -27.15
N GLU A 219 3.53 6.89 -28.16
CA GLU A 219 4.17 7.13 -29.45
C GLU A 219 5.25 8.19 -29.32
N TYR A 220 5.01 9.23 -28.51
CA TYR A 220 6.03 10.24 -28.20
C TYR A 220 7.25 9.65 -27.49
N ASP A 221 7.04 8.77 -26.50
CA ASP A 221 8.10 8.15 -25.71
C ASP A 221 8.84 7.04 -26.49
N HIS A 222 8.17 6.41 -27.45
CA HIS A 222 8.68 5.25 -28.19
C HIS A 222 8.42 5.36 -29.71
N PRO A 223 8.89 6.43 -30.37
CA PRO A 223 8.52 6.75 -31.75
C PRO A 223 8.99 5.70 -32.75
N ASP A 224 10.04 4.95 -32.44
CA ASP A 224 10.57 3.90 -33.32
C ASP A 224 9.80 2.59 -33.24
N THR A 225 9.04 2.36 -32.17
CA THR A 225 8.42 1.06 -31.88
C THR A 225 6.91 1.09 -31.68
N VAL A 226 6.30 2.28 -31.59
CA VAL A 226 4.86 2.46 -31.37
C VAL A 226 4.27 3.37 -32.44
N GLU A 227 3.05 3.06 -32.88
CA GLU A 227 2.24 3.90 -33.78
C GLU A 227 0.83 4.00 -33.20
N VAL A 228 0.34 5.22 -32.94
CA VAL A 228 -1.01 5.45 -32.41
C VAL A 228 -1.89 6.04 -33.51
N ILE A 229 -2.94 5.32 -33.87
CA ILE A 229 -3.92 5.75 -34.88
C ILE A 229 -5.20 6.12 -34.16
N SER A 230 -5.59 7.39 -34.23
CA SER A 230 -6.76 7.91 -33.52
C SER A 230 -7.92 8.20 -34.47
N LEU A 231 -9.12 7.70 -34.14
CA LEU A 231 -10.37 8.03 -34.80
C LEU A 231 -11.22 8.87 -33.85
N LEU A 232 -11.40 10.15 -34.18
CA LEU A 232 -12.22 11.07 -33.40
C LEU A 232 -13.66 11.04 -33.92
N GLN A 233 -14.57 10.61 -33.06
CA GLN A 233 -16.00 10.49 -33.31
C GLN A 233 -16.35 9.94 -34.72
N PRO A 234 -15.84 8.77 -35.12
CA PRO A 234 -15.89 8.32 -36.51
C PRO A 234 -17.31 7.94 -36.95
N SER A 235 -17.56 8.03 -38.25
CA SER A 235 -18.72 7.36 -38.85
C SER A 235 -18.54 5.83 -38.85
N PRO A 236 -19.62 5.03 -38.89
CA PRO A 236 -19.56 3.58 -39.06
C PRO A 236 -18.69 3.14 -40.25
N ALA A 237 -18.73 3.87 -41.37
CA ALA A 237 -17.94 3.57 -42.57
C ALA A 237 -16.44 3.82 -42.33
N THR A 238 -16.09 4.93 -41.70
CA THR A 238 -14.70 5.26 -41.32
C THR A 238 -14.13 4.21 -40.37
N LEU A 239 -14.92 3.83 -39.35
CA LEU A 239 -14.52 2.80 -38.41
C LEU A 239 -14.33 1.45 -39.10
N GLN A 240 -15.25 1.05 -39.98
CA GLN A 240 -15.12 -0.21 -40.71
C GLN A 240 -13.83 -0.23 -41.54
N ALA A 241 -13.53 0.87 -42.26
CA ALA A 241 -12.31 0.98 -43.06
C ALA A 241 -11.05 0.84 -42.20
N ALA A 242 -11.02 1.46 -41.02
CA ALA A 242 -9.90 1.36 -40.09
C ALA A 242 -9.75 -0.07 -39.51
N LEU A 243 -10.84 -0.70 -39.06
CA LEU A 243 -10.81 -2.08 -38.56
C LEU A 243 -10.36 -3.09 -39.63
N GLU A 244 -10.56 -2.76 -40.91
CA GLU A 244 -10.15 -3.59 -42.04
C GLU A 244 -8.73 -3.31 -42.56
N ASP A 245 -8.00 -2.36 -41.96
CA ASP A 245 -6.63 -1.98 -42.34
C ASP A 245 -5.75 -3.22 -42.58
N PRO A 246 -5.12 -3.37 -43.76
CA PRO A 246 -4.29 -4.53 -44.11
C PRO A 246 -3.18 -4.81 -43.08
N GLN A 247 -2.63 -3.80 -42.43
CA GLN A 247 -1.55 -3.93 -41.45
C GLN A 247 -2.03 -4.44 -40.08
N GLY A 248 -3.33 -4.31 -39.75
CA GLY A 248 -3.90 -4.76 -38.47
C GLY A 248 -3.44 -3.93 -37.26
N PHE A 249 -3.92 -4.28 -36.05
CA PHE A 249 -3.55 -3.60 -34.80
C PHE A 249 -3.27 -4.60 -33.67
N HIS A 250 -2.34 -4.26 -32.79
CA HIS A 250 -2.01 -5.08 -31.61
C HIS A 250 -2.93 -4.76 -30.44
N ILE A 251 -3.27 -3.48 -30.27
CA ILE A 251 -4.12 -2.98 -29.19
C ILE A 251 -5.25 -2.14 -29.79
N LEU A 252 -6.46 -2.37 -29.31
CA LEU A 252 -7.63 -1.53 -29.58
C LEU A 252 -8.00 -0.82 -28.28
N VAL A 253 -8.18 0.50 -28.31
CA VAL A 253 -8.67 1.29 -27.17
C VAL A 253 -9.92 2.03 -27.58
N TYR A 254 -10.97 1.95 -26.77
CA TYR A 254 -12.17 2.75 -26.89
C TYR A 254 -12.33 3.62 -25.64
N VAL A 255 -12.51 4.92 -25.85
CA VAL A 255 -12.82 5.91 -24.81
C VAL A 255 -14.06 6.69 -25.26
N GLY A 256 -15.07 6.80 -24.40
CA GLY A 256 -16.36 7.38 -24.75
C GLY A 256 -17.50 6.75 -23.96
N HIS A 257 -18.73 7.19 -24.22
CA HIS A 257 -19.92 6.59 -23.60
C HIS A 257 -20.26 5.22 -24.18
N SER A 258 -20.88 4.37 -23.36
CA SER A 258 -21.48 3.10 -23.81
C SER A 258 -22.83 2.86 -23.13
N ARG A 259 -23.71 2.10 -23.79
CA ARG A 259 -25.04 1.71 -23.29
C ARG A 259 -25.17 0.19 -23.25
N SER A 260 -25.89 -0.35 -22.27
CA SER A 260 -26.30 -1.75 -22.24
C SER A 260 -27.83 -1.89 -22.38
N ASP A 261 -28.34 -3.09 -22.68
CA ASP A 261 -29.78 -3.37 -22.58
C ASP A 261 -30.20 -3.52 -21.11
N ASP A 262 -31.50 -3.59 -20.84
CA ASP A 262 -32.05 -3.69 -19.47
C ASP A 262 -31.54 -4.93 -18.71
N ASP A 263 -31.06 -5.95 -19.44
CA ASP A 263 -30.48 -7.18 -18.90
C ASP A 263 -28.93 -7.16 -18.83
N GLY A 264 -28.26 -6.06 -19.20
CA GLY A 264 -26.80 -5.89 -19.16
C GLY A 264 -26.01 -6.71 -20.20
N ASN A 265 -26.68 -7.28 -21.21
CA ASN A 265 -26.15 -8.32 -22.09
C ASN A 265 -25.67 -7.82 -23.45
N VAL A 266 -26.26 -6.75 -23.99
CA VAL A 266 -25.86 -6.15 -25.28
C VAL A 266 -25.28 -4.77 -25.03
N GLY A 267 -24.06 -4.53 -25.53
CA GLY A 267 -23.30 -3.32 -25.28
C GLY A 267 -23.15 -2.53 -26.57
N TRP A 268 -23.58 -1.28 -26.56
CA TRP A 268 -23.41 -0.31 -27.63
C TRP A 268 -22.33 0.69 -27.26
N LEU A 269 -21.41 0.97 -28.18
CA LEU A 269 -20.43 2.05 -28.08
C LEU A 269 -20.97 3.23 -28.88
N LEU A 270 -21.09 4.40 -28.26
CA LEU A 270 -21.55 5.60 -28.94
C LEU A 270 -20.37 6.19 -29.71
N LEU A 271 -20.39 6.15 -31.04
CA LEU A 271 -19.28 6.66 -31.85
C LEU A 271 -19.30 8.17 -31.95
N ASN A 272 -20.48 8.75 -32.10
CA ASN A 272 -20.71 10.17 -32.20
C ASN A 272 -22.16 10.46 -31.76
N GLN A 273 -22.61 11.70 -31.93
CA GLN A 273 -23.95 12.17 -31.55
C GLN A 273 -25.12 11.37 -32.17
N THR A 274 -24.91 10.73 -33.31
CA THR A 274 -25.97 10.06 -34.09
C THR A 274 -25.76 8.56 -34.26
N ASP A 275 -24.51 8.10 -34.23
CA ASP A 275 -24.14 6.72 -34.54
C ASP A 275 -23.73 5.96 -33.28
N GLU A 276 -24.34 4.80 -33.08
CA GLU A 276 -23.95 3.81 -32.08
C GLU A 276 -23.58 2.48 -32.76
N ILE A 277 -22.63 1.74 -32.17
CA ILE A 277 -22.21 0.44 -32.67
C ILE A 277 -22.40 -0.64 -31.64
N SER A 278 -22.95 -1.78 -32.07
CA SER A 278 -22.88 -3.01 -31.29
C SER A 278 -21.77 -3.90 -31.84
N ILE A 279 -21.20 -4.74 -30.98
CA ILE A 279 -20.25 -5.78 -31.42
C ILE A 279 -20.88 -6.71 -32.46
N ARG A 280 -22.21 -6.91 -32.42
CA ARG A 280 -22.94 -7.68 -33.42
C ARG A 280 -22.87 -7.04 -34.81
N ASN A 281 -23.06 -5.72 -34.90
CA ASN A 281 -23.04 -5.00 -36.18
C ASN A 281 -21.65 -4.98 -36.81
N PHE A 282 -20.59 -4.90 -35.99
CA PHE A 282 -19.20 -4.87 -36.45
C PHE A 282 -18.48 -6.21 -36.33
N LYS A 283 -19.22 -7.30 -36.09
CA LYS A 283 -18.69 -8.65 -35.83
C LYS A 283 -17.67 -9.08 -36.89
N PHE A 284 -17.97 -8.88 -38.17
CA PHE A 284 -17.08 -9.31 -39.26
C PHE A 284 -15.78 -8.50 -39.30
N ALA A 285 -15.86 -7.17 -39.16
CA ALA A 285 -14.69 -6.30 -39.16
C ALA A 285 -13.79 -6.57 -37.95
N LEU A 286 -14.37 -6.67 -36.75
CA LEU A 286 -13.62 -7.03 -35.54
C LEU A 286 -13.04 -8.45 -35.61
N SER A 287 -13.76 -9.42 -36.18
CA SER A 287 -13.22 -10.78 -36.40
C SER A 287 -12.08 -10.79 -37.41
N LYS A 288 -12.07 -9.89 -38.40
CA LYS A 288 -10.91 -9.69 -39.30
C LYS A 288 -9.75 -9.09 -38.53
N LEU A 289 -9.99 -8.08 -37.69
CA LEU A 289 -8.97 -7.46 -36.84
C LEU A 289 -8.31 -8.48 -35.90
N VAL A 290 -9.11 -9.33 -35.24
CA VAL A 290 -8.60 -10.42 -34.38
C VAL A 290 -7.73 -11.40 -35.18
N ARG A 291 -8.16 -11.81 -36.38
CA ARG A 291 -7.36 -12.69 -37.25
C ARG A 291 -6.05 -12.06 -37.73
N LYS A 292 -5.97 -10.73 -37.74
CA LYS A 292 -4.77 -9.94 -38.02
C LYS A 292 -3.93 -9.65 -36.77
N GLY A 293 -4.20 -10.29 -35.64
CA GLY A 293 -3.29 -10.34 -34.50
C GLY A 293 -3.59 -9.41 -33.32
N LEU A 294 -4.82 -8.89 -33.19
CA LEU A 294 -5.24 -8.16 -31.99
C LEU A 294 -4.99 -8.97 -30.71
N GLN A 295 -4.23 -8.40 -29.77
CA GLN A 295 -3.83 -9.06 -28.51
C GLN A 295 -4.58 -8.57 -27.28
N LEU A 296 -4.98 -7.29 -27.28
CA LEU A 296 -5.63 -6.62 -26.14
C LEU A 296 -6.65 -5.60 -26.65
N ALA A 297 -7.82 -5.57 -26.05
CA ALA A 297 -8.80 -4.50 -26.25
C ALA A 297 -9.13 -3.81 -24.91
N ILE A 298 -9.08 -2.49 -24.86
CA ILE A 298 -9.32 -1.70 -23.64
C ILE A 298 -10.57 -0.86 -23.86
N PHE A 299 -11.59 -1.05 -23.03
CA PHE A 299 -12.83 -0.27 -23.07
C PHE A 299 -12.92 0.53 -21.77
N ASN A 300 -12.49 1.78 -21.86
CA ASN A 300 -12.51 2.73 -20.74
C ASN A 300 -13.87 3.44 -20.69
N SER A 301 -14.94 2.65 -20.70
CA SER A 301 -16.33 3.09 -20.83
C SER A 301 -17.25 2.33 -19.87
N CYS A 302 -18.51 2.75 -19.79
CA CYS A 302 -19.47 2.31 -18.77
C CYS A 302 -20.03 0.90 -19.06
N ASP A 303 -20.02 0.02 -18.05
CA ASP A 303 -20.53 -1.35 -18.07
C ASP A 303 -19.89 -2.27 -19.15
N GLY A 304 -18.64 -2.66 -18.91
CA GLY A 304 -17.88 -3.43 -19.89
C GLY A 304 -17.90 -4.96 -19.71
N LEU A 305 -18.59 -5.53 -18.72
CA LEU A 305 -18.66 -7.00 -18.57
C LEU A 305 -19.47 -7.68 -19.69
N GLY A 306 -20.63 -7.13 -20.06
CA GLY A 306 -21.42 -7.60 -21.21
C GLY A 306 -20.66 -7.44 -22.53
N LEU A 307 -19.91 -6.34 -22.66
CA LEU A 307 -19.05 -6.07 -23.80
C LEU A 307 -17.91 -7.10 -23.91
N ALA A 308 -17.21 -7.38 -22.80
CA ALA A 308 -16.17 -8.40 -22.73
C ALA A 308 -16.71 -9.78 -23.17
N GLN A 309 -17.94 -10.11 -22.77
CA GLN A 309 -18.61 -11.36 -23.14
C GLN A 309 -18.93 -11.43 -24.64
N GLN A 310 -19.24 -10.32 -25.31
CA GLN A 310 -19.43 -10.27 -26.77
C GLN A 310 -18.11 -10.33 -27.54
N LEU A 311 -17.08 -9.63 -27.07
CA LEU A 311 -15.74 -9.66 -27.66
C LEU A 311 -15.12 -11.05 -27.58
N ALA A 312 -15.41 -11.80 -26.51
CA ALA A 312 -15.01 -13.20 -26.39
C ALA A 312 -15.57 -14.07 -27.53
N GLN A 313 -16.82 -13.83 -27.97
CA GLN A 313 -17.48 -14.60 -29.04
C GLN A 313 -16.87 -14.41 -30.43
N ILE A 314 -16.04 -13.37 -30.59
CA ILE A 314 -15.29 -13.09 -31.83
C ILE A 314 -13.79 -13.31 -31.63
N ASP A 315 -13.44 -14.12 -30.62
CA ASP A 315 -12.09 -14.58 -30.33
C ASP A 315 -11.08 -13.51 -29.88
N VAL A 316 -11.53 -12.34 -29.39
CA VAL A 316 -10.61 -11.38 -28.75
C VAL A 316 -9.93 -12.05 -27.56
N PRO A 317 -8.58 -12.10 -27.51
CA PRO A 317 -7.89 -12.88 -26.47
C PRO A 317 -8.06 -12.32 -25.05
N ARG A 318 -7.95 -11.00 -24.92
CA ARG A 318 -7.89 -10.30 -23.63
C ARG A 318 -8.56 -8.94 -23.78
N CYS A 319 -9.31 -8.53 -22.77
CA CYS A 319 -9.79 -7.16 -22.69
C CYS A 319 -9.74 -6.61 -21.27
N ILE A 320 -9.55 -5.29 -21.18
CA ILE A 320 -9.71 -4.52 -19.94
C ILE A 320 -11.02 -3.77 -20.05
N VAL A 321 -11.84 -3.90 -19.02
CA VAL A 321 -13.17 -3.30 -18.96
C VAL A 321 -13.46 -2.74 -17.57
N MET A 322 -14.36 -1.77 -17.48
CA MET A 322 -14.86 -1.27 -16.21
C MET A 322 -16.11 -2.06 -15.79
N LYS A 323 -16.14 -2.57 -14.56
CA LYS A 323 -17.28 -3.32 -14.01
C LYS A 323 -18.52 -2.44 -13.81
N GLU A 324 -18.32 -1.17 -13.50
CA GLU A 324 -19.37 -0.18 -13.26
C GLU A 324 -18.95 1.14 -13.94
N PRO A 325 -19.86 2.13 -14.07
CA PRO A 325 -19.52 3.45 -14.60
C PRO A 325 -18.29 4.07 -13.92
N VAL A 326 -17.34 4.60 -14.69
CA VAL A 326 -16.07 5.12 -14.16
C VAL A 326 -16.07 6.66 -14.14
N PRO A 327 -15.57 7.33 -13.09
CA PRO A 327 -15.39 8.78 -13.09
C PRO A 327 -14.34 9.23 -14.11
N ASP A 328 -14.54 10.42 -14.68
CA ASP A 328 -13.66 10.97 -15.72
C ASP A 328 -12.17 11.08 -15.30
N PRO A 329 -11.82 11.64 -14.13
CA PRO A 329 -10.41 11.69 -13.69
C PRO A 329 -9.81 10.30 -13.44
N VAL A 330 -10.63 9.34 -13.00
CA VAL A 330 -10.21 7.97 -12.69
C VAL A 330 -9.89 7.21 -13.97
N ALA A 331 -10.72 7.39 -15.01
CA ALA A 331 -10.54 6.80 -16.33
C ALA A 331 -9.22 7.26 -16.97
N VAL A 332 -8.94 8.56 -16.95
CA VAL A 332 -7.70 9.14 -17.50
C VAL A 332 -6.48 8.60 -16.77
N GLU A 333 -6.48 8.68 -15.43
CA GLU A 333 -5.33 8.27 -14.63
C GLU A 333 -5.10 6.76 -14.68
N PHE A 334 -6.17 5.96 -14.80
CA PHE A 334 -6.05 4.52 -15.02
C PHE A 334 -5.25 4.22 -16.30
N LEU A 335 -5.59 4.85 -17.43
CA LEU A 335 -4.88 4.62 -18.70
C LEU A 335 -3.41 5.02 -18.61
N GLN A 336 -3.12 6.19 -18.03
CA GLN A 336 -1.74 6.67 -17.84
C GLN A 336 -0.92 5.66 -17.03
N ARG A 337 -1.44 5.24 -15.87
CA ARG A 337 -0.74 4.30 -14.99
C ARG A 337 -0.62 2.91 -15.62
N PHE A 338 -1.69 2.43 -16.26
CA PHE A 338 -1.70 1.13 -16.92
C PHE A 338 -0.64 1.05 -18.01
N PHE A 339 -0.62 2.03 -18.92
CA PHE A 339 0.34 2.03 -20.02
C PHE A 339 1.78 2.30 -19.55
N HIS A 340 1.97 3.12 -18.52
CA HIS A 340 3.28 3.25 -17.89
C HIS A 340 3.80 1.91 -17.36
N GLU A 341 2.96 1.14 -16.66
CA GLU A 341 3.37 -0.14 -16.09
C GLU A 341 3.49 -1.25 -17.13
N PHE A 342 2.57 -1.28 -18.10
CA PHE A 342 2.53 -2.30 -19.14
C PHE A 342 3.61 -2.06 -20.19
N ALA A 343 3.65 -0.87 -20.80
CA ALA A 343 4.55 -0.55 -21.90
C ALA A 343 5.93 -0.08 -21.42
N THR A 344 5.99 0.96 -20.57
CA THR A 344 7.27 1.57 -20.15
C THR A 344 8.04 0.66 -19.19
N LYS A 345 7.38 0.10 -18.16
CA LYS A 345 8.00 -0.84 -17.21
C LYS A 345 8.00 -2.29 -17.69
N LYS A 346 7.43 -2.56 -18.88
CA LYS A 346 7.36 -3.88 -19.51
C LYS A 346 6.75 -4.98 -18.64
N ARG A 347 5.88 -4.67 -17.68
CA ARG A 347 5.27 -5.67 -16.79
C ARG A 347 4.27 -6.55 -17.55
N SER A 348 3.95 -7.72 -16.99
CA SER A 348 2.85 -8.53 -17.51
C SER A 348 1.50 -7.82 -17.33
N LEU A 349 0.52 -8.15 -18.18
CA LEU A 349 -0.81 -7.53 -18.18
C LEU A 349 -1.44 -7.45 -16.79
N LEU A 350 -1.41 -8.55 -16.02
CA LEU A 350 -2.02 -8.60 -14.68
C LEU A 350 -1.20 -7.88 -13.61
N MET A 351 0.12 -7.80 -13.76
CA MET A 351 0.96 -6.99 -12.89
C MET A 351 0.73 -5.50 -13.14
N ALA A 352 0.69 -5.09 -14.41
CA ALA A 352 0.39 -3.72 -14.79
C ALA A 352 -1.02 -3.32 -14.35
N MET A 353 -1.99 -4.22 -14.50
CA MET A 353 -3.35 -4.03 -14.02
C MET A 353 -3.38 -3.77 -12.51
N ARG A 354 -2.71 -4.61 -11.72
CA ARG A 354 -2.64 -4.45 -10.27
C ARG A 354 -2.04 -3.10 -9.88
N SER A 355 -0.89 -2.76 -10.44
CA SER A 355 -0.18 -1.50 -10.13
C SER A 355 -1.00 -0.28 -10.53
N ALA A 356 -1.69 -0.33 -11.68
CA ALA A 356 -2.58 0.73 -12.10
C ALA A 356 -3.73 0.94 -11.10
N ARG A 357 -4.39 -0.14 -10.66
CA ARG A 357 -5.48 -0.07 -9.67
C ARG A 357 -5.01 0.46 -8.31
N GLN A 358 -3.85 0.03 -7.83
CA GLN A 358 -3.28 0.55 -6.59
C GLN A 358 -3.00 2.06 -6.67
N GLY A 359 -2.55 2.56 -7.82
CA GLY A 359 -2.35 3.99 -8.02
C GLY A 359 -3.62 4.84 -7.96
N LEU A 360 -4.80 4.23 -8.13
CA LEU A 360 -6.10 4.92 -8.04
C LEU A 360 -6.60 5.10 -6.60
N GLU A 361 -5.92 4.54 -5.58
CA GLU A 361 -6.41 4.53 -4.19
C GLU A 361 -6.73 5.93 -3.65
N HIS A 362 -5.98 6.95 -4.07
CA HIS A 362 -6.22 8.33 -3.62
C HIS A 362 -7.59 8.89 -4.06
N PHE A 363 -8.20 8.35 -5.11
CA PHE A 363 -9.56 8.72 -5.53
C PHE A 363 -10.64 8.16 -4.58
N ASN A 364 -10.32 7.18 -3.72
CA ASN A 364 -11.29 6.63 -2.76
C ASN A 364 -11.84 7.67 -1.78
N LEU A 365 -11.15 8.82 -1.62
CA LEU A 365 -11.64 9.97 -0.86
C LEU A 365 -12.88 10.64 -1.48
N ARG A 366 -13.03 10.54 -2.80
CA ARG A 366 -14.10 11.18 -3.58
C ARG A 366 -15.06 10.16 -4.19
N TYR A 367 -14.52 9.02 -4.61
CA TYR A 367 -15.22 7.94 -5.29
C TYR A 367 -14.91 6.62 -4.58
N SER A 368 -15.81 6.17 -3.71
CA SER A 368 -15.54 5.00 -2.88
C SER A 368 -15.25 3.77 -3.73
N GLU A 369 -14.10 3.14 -3.48
CA GLU A 369 -13.66 1.88 -4.09
C GLU A 369 -13.52 1.87 -5.61
N VAL A 370 -13.01 2.96 -6.19
CA VAL A 370 -12.70 3.00 -7.64
C VAL A 370 -11.66 1.97 -8.07
N THR A 371 -10.88 1.44 -7.12
CA THR A 371 -9.95 0.35 -7.40
C THR A 371 -10.68 -0.91 -7.84
N TRP A 372 -11.99 -1.06 -7.58
CA TRP A 372 -12.78 -2.24 -7.94
C TRP A 372 -13.24 -2.28 -9.39
N LEU A 373 -13.29 -1.14 -10.07
CA LEU A 373 -13.92 -1.01 -11.39
C LEU A 373 -13.09 -1.69 -12.49
N PRO A 374 -11.79 -1.37 -12.64
CA PRO A 374 -11.02 -1.90 -13.75
C PRO A 374 -10.78 -3.40 -13.57
N THR A 375 -11.10 -4.21 -14.57
CA THR A 375 -10.89 -5.66 -14.52
C THR A 375 -10.38 -6.23 -15.85
N VAL A 376 -9.53 -7.26 -15.76
CA VAL A 376 -9.03 -7.99 -16.92
C VAL A 376 -9.92 -9.19 -17.18
N CYS A 377 -10.51 -9.24 -18.37
CA CYS A 377 -11.23 -10.38 -18.87
C CYS A 377 -10.37 -11.14 -19.90
N VAL A 378 -10.35 -12.47 -19.79
CA VAL A 378 -9.54 -13.33 -20.67
C VAL A 378 -10.37 -14.42 -21.31
N LYS A 379 -10.06 -14.70 -22.58
CA LYS A 379 -10.40 -15.95 -23.24
C LYS A 379 -9.52 -17.07 -22.68
N GLN A 380 -10.10 -18.28 -22.61
CA GLN A 380 -9.49 -19.50 -22.07
C GLN A 380 -8.04 -19.73 -22.53
N ASN A 381 -7.17 -20.15 -21.60
CA ASN A 381 -5.79 -20.61 -21.82
C ASN A 381 -4.94 -19.67 -22.69
N THR A 382 -5.07 -18.35 -22.48
CA THR A 382 -4.22 -17.37 -23.15
C THR A 382 -2.88 -17.26 -22.43
N GLU A 383 -1.79 -17.24 -23.21
CA GLU A 383 -0.46 -16.96 -22.65
C GLU A 383 -0.45 -15.58 -21.98
N PRO A 384 0.39 -15.37 -20.95
CA PRO A 384 0.54 -14.06 -20.32
C PRO A 384 1.00 -13.03 -21.35
N LEU A 385 0.25 -11.94 -21.50
CA LEU A 385 0.64 -10.85 -22.37
C LEU A 385 1.65 -9.95 -21.63
N THR A 386 2.77 -9.65 -22.28
CA THR A 386 3.75 -8.64 -21.85
C THR A 386 4.01 -7.70 -23.01
N TRP A 387 4.48 -6.49 -22.73
CA TRP A 387 4.93 -5.59 -23.80
C TRP A 387 6.13 -6.14 -24.58
N GLN A 388 7.03 -6.85 -23.89
CA GLN A 388 8.17 -7.49 -24.55
C GLN A 388 7.70 -8.55 -25.57
N LEU A 389 6.65 -9.32 -25.26
CA LEU A 389 6.07 -10.26 -26.22
C LEU A 389 5.56 -9.55 -27.48
N LEU A 390 5.01 -8.34 -27.37
CA LEU A 390 4.59 -7.54 -28.53
C LEU A 390 5.80 -7.09 -29.35
N LEU A 391 6.88 -6.65 -28.69
CA LEU A 391 8.12 -6.26 -29.36
C LEU A 391 8.81 -7.46 -30.06
N ASP A 392 8.86 -8.61 -29.40
CA ASP A 392 9.47 -9.83 -29.95
C ASP A 392 8.71 -10.32 -31.20
N GLN A 393 7.39 -10.07 -31.26
CA GLN A 393 6.56 -10.35 -32.44
C GLN A 393 6.92 -9.46 -33.65
N LEU A 394 7.45 -8.26 -33.43
CA LEU A 394 7.94 -7.40 -34.53
C LEU A 394 9.24 -7.91 -35.15
N GLN A 395 10.02 -8.71 -34.41
CA GLN A 395 11.37 -9.17 -34.79
C GLN A 395 11.40 -10.55 -35.47
N GLN A 396 10.24 -11.22 -35.61
CA GLN A 396 10.18 -12.48 -36.33
C GLN A 396 10.32 -12.23 -37.85
N GLU A 397 11.54 -12.37 -38.38
CA GLU A 397 11.76 -12.47 -39.82
C GLU A 397 10.89 -13.60 -40.41
N PRO A 398 10.30 -13.41 -41.60
CA PRO A 398 9.56 -14.48 -42.25
C PRO A 398 10.49 -15.69 -42.41
N ALA A 399 10.04 -16.85 -41.92
CA ALA A 399 10.75 -18.10 -42.08
C ALA A 399 11.20 -18.25 -43.54
N ILE A 400 12.52 -18.22 -43.76
CA ILE A 400 13.14 -18.48 -45.06
C ILE A 400 12.57 -19.81 -45.54
N ALA A 401 11.86 -19.78 -46.67
CA ALA A 401 11.38 -20.98 -47.33
C ALA A 401 12.56 -21.95 -47.49
N PRO A 402 12.37 -23.27 -47.31
CA PRO A 402 13.45 -24.22 -47.50
C PRO A 402 14.07 -23.99 -48.89
N PRO A 403 15.40 -24.04 -49.02
CA PRO A 403 16.07 -23.67 -50.25
C PRO A 403 15.50 -24.48 -51.41
N HIS A 404 15.10 -23.78 -52.46
CA HIS A 404 14.70 -24.40 -53.72
C HIS A 404 15.80 -25.40 -54.14
N PRO A 405 15.44 -26.62 -54.59
CA PRO A 405 16.42 -27.56 -55.10
C PRO A 405 17.19 -26.93 -56.27
N PRO A 406 18.49 -27.19 -56.41
CA PRO A 406 19.33 -26.51 -57.39
C PRO A 406 18.81 -26.74 -58.81
N GLU A 407 18.63 -25.66 -59.57
CA GLU A 407 18.31 -25.74 -60.99
C GLU A 407 19.44 -26.47 -61.76
N PRO A 408 19.09 -27.35 -62.71
CA PRO A 408 20.02 -28.26 -63.34
C PRO A 408 20.96 -27.58 -64.35
N ARG A 409 22.23 -27.99 -64.33
CA ARG A 409 23.24 -27.66 -65.36
C ARG A 409 22.83 -28.21 -66.75
N PRO A 410 23.20 -27.53 -67.85
CA PRO A 410 22.89 -27.99 -69.20
C PRO A 410 23.63 -29.30 -69.55
N PRO A 411 23.07 -30.13 -70.46
CA PRO A 411 23.36 -31.56 -70.53
C PRO A 411 24.67 -31.85 -71.26
N GLN A 412 25.52 -32.69 -70.65
CA GLN A 412 26.55 -33.43 -71.39
C GLN A 412 25.95 -34.74 -71.93
N ILE A 413 26.19 -34.92 -73.22
CA ILE A 413 25.76 -36.03 -74.06
C ILE A 413 26.58 -37.28 -73.74
N SER A 414 25.92 -38.41 -73.50
CA SER A 414 26.44 -39.76 -73.75
C SER A 414 25.26 -40.71 -74.03
N PRO A 415 25.35 -41.62 -75.02
CA PRO A 415 24.18 -42.29 -75.62
C PRO A 415 24.03 -43.75 -75.09
N PRO A 416 23.19 -44.64 -75.66
CA PRO A 416 21.93 -45.09 -75.07
C PRO A 416 21.91 -46.60 -74.72
N GLN A 417 20.98 -47.02 -73.85
CA GLN A 417 20.38 -48.38 -73.76
C GLN A 417 19.34 -48.30 -72.61
N GLY A 418 18.09 -48.74 -72.67
CA GLY A 418 17.45 -49.76 -73.50
C GLY A 418 16.72 -50.73 -72.56
N THR A 419 15.41 -50.52 -72.38
CA THR A 419 14.32 -51.50 -72.05
C THR A 419 14.26 -52.26 -70.69
N LEU A 420 13.29 -51.85 -69.85
CA LEU A 420 12.11 -52.58 -69.29
C LEU A 420 12.27 -53.89 -68.42
N PRO A 421 11.26 -54.27 -67.59
CA PRO A 421 11.31 -54.77 -66.20
C PRO A 421 11.05 -56.32 -66.12
N PRO A 422 10.58 -57.01 -65.03
CA PRO A 422 10.11 -56.66 -63.67
C PRO A 422 10.48 -57.59 -62.47
N LEU A 423 10.11 -57.17 -61.23
CA LEU A 423 9.81 -57.98 -59.98
C LEU A 423 10.91 -58.96 -59.43
N PRO A 424 10.84 -59.55 -58.20
CA PRO A 424 9.78 -59.56 -57.16
C PRO A 424 10.22 -59.33 -55.68
N SER A 425 9.17 -59.29 -54.82
CA SER A 425 9.01 -59.39 -53.35
C SER A 425 9.78 -60.58 -52.67
N PRO A 426 9.73 -60.87 -51.33
CA PRO A 426 8.63 -60.75 -50.32
C PRO A 426 9.01 -60.08 -48.97
N ALA A 427 8.10 -59.39 -48.29
CA ALA A 427 7.04 -59.88 -47.37
C ALA A 427 7.59 -60.53 -46.08
N MET A 428 7.20 -60.10 -44.88
CA MET A 428 6.04 -60.53 -44.09
C MET A 428 6.35 -60.09 -42.64
N ASN A 429 5.47 -59.83 -41.66
CA ASN A 429 4.05 -60.05 -41.37
C ASN A 429 3.85 -59.54 -39.91
N ARG A 430 2.69 -59.29 -39.29
CA ARG A 430 1.29 -59.69 -39.53
C ARG A 430 0.38 -58.90 -38.56
N ARG A 431 -0.82 -58.57 -39.08
CA ARG A 431 -2.19 -58.76 -38.49
C ARG A 431 -2.65 -57.80 -37.38
N LYS A 432 -3.93 -57.36 -37.30
CA LYS A 432 -5.16 -57.59 -38.12
C LYS A 432 -6.30 -56.65 -37.64
N TRP A 433 -7.06 -56.03 -38.58
CA TRP A 433 -8.56 -56.03 -38.77
C TRP A 433 -9.51 -55.49 -37.67
N LEU A 434 -10.75 -54.99 -37.91
CA LEU A 434 -11.51 -54.32 -39.00
C LEU A 434 -12.95 -54.03 -38.44
N VAL A 435 -13.57 -52.89 -38.78
CA VAL A 435 -14.98 -52.54 -39.16
C VAL A 435 -16.24 -53.23 -38.57
N GLY A 436 -17.30 -52.42 -38.34
CA GLY A 436 -18.76 -52.73 -38.54
C GLY A 436 -19.68 -51.98 -37.54
N ALA A 437 -20.50 -50.97 -37.87
CA ALA A 437 -21.77 -50.89 -38.64
C ALA A 437 -23.05 -51.31 -37.88
N GLY A 438 -24.11 -50.47 -37.91
CA GLY A 438 -25.52 -50.77 -37.59
C GLY A 438 -26.11 -50.01 -36.37
N THR A 439 -26.94 -48.96 -36.50
CA THR A 439 -28.38 -48.84 -36.89
C THR A 439 -29.36 -48.73 -35.71
N ALA A 440 -30.15 -47.63 -35.71
CA ALA A 440 -31.55 -47.48 -35.24
C ALA A 440 -31.83 -47.66 -33.72
N ALA A 441 -32.84 -47.10 -33.05
CA ALA A 441 -34.08 -46.45 -33.41
C ALA A 441 -34.72 -45.78 -32.15
N VAL A 442 -35.55 -44.75 -32.36
CA VAL A 442 -36.88 -44.49 -31.74
C VAL A 442 -36.95 -44.24 -30.21
N LEU A 443 -37.25 -43.02 -29.73
CA LEU A 443 -38.56 -42.31 -29.61
C LEU A 443 -39.40 -42.68 -28.35
N LEU A 444 -39.90 -41.60 -27.74
CA LEU A 444 -41.14 -41.44 -26.95
C LEU A 444 -41.10 -41.56 -25.42
N GLY A 445 -41.70 -40.54 -24.80
CA GLY A 445 -42.14 -40.54 -23.41
C GLY A 445 -42.56 -39.16 -22.92
N ALA A 446 -43.58 -38.57 -23.55
CA ALA A 446 -44.24 -37.33 -23.14
C ALA A 446 -45.18 -37.53 -21.93
N ILE A 447 -45.78 -36.42 -21.49
CA ILE A 447 -46.99 -36.19 -20.64
C ILE A 447 -46.59 -35.52 -19.31
N ALA A 448 -46.82 -34.22 -19.05
CA ALA A 448 -47.97 -33.30 -19.16
C ALA A 448 -48.83 -33.18 -17.88
N LEU A 449 -49.44 -31.98 -17.75
CA LEU A 449 -50.54 -31.51 -16.87
C LEU A 449 -50.07 -30.63 -15.69
N VAL A 450 -50.29 -29.30 -15.66
CA VAL A 450 -51.52 -28.45 -15.68
C VAL A 450 -52.31 -28.46 -14.36
N SER A 451 -52.33 -27.31 -13.67
CA SER A 451 -53.47 -26.69 -12.96
C SER A 451 -53.01 -25.35 -12.32
N LEU A 452 -53.49 -24.16 -12.71
CA LEU A 452 -54.72 -23.45 -12.26
C LEU A 452 -54.90 -23.54 -10.73
N ARG A 453 -55.08 -22.50 -9.89
CA ARG A 453 -55.67 -21.15 -9.99
C ARG A 453 -55.42 -20.37 -8.66
N PRO A 454 -55.83 -19.09 -8.55
CA PRO A 454 -55.39 -18.10 -7.54
C PRO A 454 -56.39 -17.89 -6.38
N VAL A 455 -55.97 -17.24 -5.28
CA VAL A 455 -56.89 -16.57 -4.34
C VAL A 455 -56.25 -15.30 -3.76
N ARG A 456 -56.99 -14.19 -3.92
CA ARG A 456 -56.84 -12.85 -3.32
C ARG A 456 -57.13 -12.84 -1.81
N CYS A 457 -56.88 -11.67 -1.20
CA CYS A 457 -57.44 -11.11 0.04
C CYS A 457 -56.43 -11.07 1.19
N LEU A 458 -56.33 -10.01 2.01
CA LEU A 458 -57.21 -8.85 2.19
C LEU A 458 -56.42 -7.72 2.87
N PHE A 459 -56.85 -6.50 2.57
CA PHE A 459 -56.52 -5.22 3.21
C PHE A 459 -56.57 -5.24 4.74
N VAL A 460 -55.70 -4.45 5.37
CA VAL A 460 -56.11 -3.48 6.40
C VAL A 460 -55.26 -2.20 6.24
N GLN A 461 -55.90 -1.13 5.78
CA GLN A 461 -55.52 0.27 6.01
C GLN A 461 -55.90 0.67 7.44
N CYS A 462 -55.13 1.60 8.01
CA CYS A 462 -55.51 2.69 8.93
C CYS A 462 -54.18 3.23 9.50
N ASP A 463 -53.90 4.50 9.73
CA ASP A 463 -54.46 5.81 9.39
C ASP A 463 -53.34 6.82 9.70
N ALA A 464 -53.22 7.89 8.92
CA ALA A 464 -52.67 9.17 9.37
C ALA A 464 -53.88 10.11 9.47
N PRO A 465 -53.98 11.11 10.39
CA PRO A 465 -52.98 12.19 10.48
C PRO A 465 -52.85 12.88 11.86
N GLY A 466 -51.87 13.79 11.99
CA GLY A 466 -51.80 14.71 13.14
C GLY A 466 -50.59 15.64 13.12
N SER A 467 -50.74 16.80 12.46
CA SER A 467 -49.86 17.97 12.60
C SER A 467 -50.21 18.76 13.86
N GLY A 468 -49.23 19.09 14.70
CA GLY A 468 -49.41 20.01 15.83
C GLY A 468 -48.11 20.31 16.58
N LEU A 469 -47.70 21.58 16.54
CA LEU A 469 -46.47 22.16 17.10
C LEU A 469 -46.37 22.07 18.64
N SER A 470 -45.16 21.79 19.15
CA SER A 470 -44.68 22.35 20.43
C SER A 470 -43.14 22.38 20.47
N GLN A 471 -42.62 23.58 20.71
CA GLN A 471 -41.23 23.89 21.03
C GLN A 471 -40.79 23.26 22.38
N GLY A 472 -39.48 23.03 22.51
CA GLY A 472 -38.77 22.65 23.75
C GLY A 472 -38.15 21.26 23.63
N LEU A 473 -36.83 21.03 23.70
CA LEU A 473 -35.78 21.74 24.40
C LEU A 473 -34.47 21.68 23.60
N VAL A 474 -33.83 22.85 23.52
CA VAL A 474 -32.40 22.99 23.34
C VAL A 474 -31.70 22.15 24.41
N GLY A 475 -31.04 21.07 23.99
CA GLY A 475 -29.94 20.44 24.72
C GLY A 475 -28.62 20.93 24.10
N PRO A 476 -27.66 21.43 24.89
CA PRO A 476 -26.51 22.14 24.37
C PRO A 476 -25.51 21.19 23.70
N ALA A 477 -24.67 21.79 22.87
CA ALA A 477 -23.51 21.20 22.20
C ALA A 477 -22.86 20.02 22.93
N GLY A 478 -22.80 18.89 22.25
CA GLY A 478 -21.67 17.97 22.29
C GLY A 478 -21.02 17.98 20.91
N SER A 479 -20.00 18.81 20.74
CA SER A 479 -19.08 18.90 19.58
C SER A 479 -18.83 17.53 18.94
N GLY A 480 -19.05 17.30 17.65
CA GLY A 480 -18.39 18.01 16.56
C GLY A 480 -16.91 17.65 16.55
N ASN A 481 -16.50 16.59 15.86
CA ASN A 481 -15.12 16.47 15.41
C ASN A 481 -15.08 16.81 13.92
N PRO A 482 -14.66 18.03 13.54
CA PRO A 482 -14.41 18.37 12.15
C PRO A 482 -13.19 17.59 11.64
N SER A 483 -13.03 17.45 10.32
CA SER A 483 -11.73 17.13 9.73
C SER A 483 -10.64 18.00 10.38
N PRO A 484 -9.47 17.47 10.77
CA PRO A 484 -8.49 18.24 11.51
C PRO A 484 -8.07 19.45 10.69
N THR A 485 -8.38 20.65 11.19
CA THR A 485 -7.94 21.91 10.60
C THR A 485 -6.41 21.92 10.59
N LEU A 486 -5.81 21.85 9.40
CA LEU A 486 -4.36 21.99 9.24
C LEU A 486 -3.92 23.35 9.79
N LEU A 487 -2.86 23.34 10.60
CA LEU A 487 -2.31 24.57 11.14
C LEU A 487 -1.30 25.17 10.14
N PRO A 488 -1.23 26.51 10.04
CA PRO A 488 -0.29 27.20 9.16
C PRO A 488 1.16 26.87 9.48
N ILE A 489 1.97 26.65 8.43
CA ILE A 489 3.37 26.22 8.56
C ILE A 489 4.26 27.24 9.27
N GLU A 490 3.90 28.53 9.25
CA GLU A 490 4.61 29.62 9.91
C GLU A 490 4.56 29.49 11.45
N ARG A 491 3.67 28.65 11.99
CA ARG A 491 3.62 28.34 13.42
C ARG A 491 4.28 27.00 13.76
N LEU A 492 4.74 26.27 12.76
CA LEU A 492 5.18 24.88 12.90
C LEU A 492 6.61 24.64 12.44
N ILE A 493 7.21 25.55 11.66
CA ILE A 493 8.57 25.42 11.15
C ILE A 493 9.42 26.61 11.61
N THR A 494 10.63 26.35 12.11
CA THR A 494 11.58 27.39 12.52
C THR A 494 13.02 26.90 12.41
N ALA A 495 13.94 27.80 12.04
CA ALA A 495 15.38 27.58 12.20
C ALA A 495 15.94 28.29 13.45
N GLY A 496 15.08 28.97 14.22
CA GLY A 496 15.45 29.85 15.33
C GLY A 496 15.06 31.31 15.12
N ASP A 497 14.49 31.63 13.96
CA ASP A 497 13.96 32.94 13.54
C ASP A 497 12.52 33.21 14.02
N ASN A 498 11.85 32.19 14.56
CA ASN A 498 10.47 32.29 15.01
C ASN A 498 10.29 31.73 16.43
N GLY A 499 9.86 32.59 17.35
CA GLY A 499 9.59 32.24 18.76
C GLY A 499 8.17 31.77 19.03
N ASN A 500 7.30 31.78 18.02
CA ASN A 500 5.91 31.32 18.13
C ASN A 500 5.71 29.88 17.66
N LEU A 501 6.78 29.07 17.62
CA LEU A 501 6.70 27.65 17.32
C LEU A 501 5.72 26.99 18.31
N LEU A 502 4.65 26.40 17.79
CA LEU A 502 3.70 25.66 18.60
C LEU A 502 4.40 24.45 19.23
N GLY A 503 4.20 24.23 20.52
CA GLY A 503 4.88 23.18 21.27
C GLY A 503 6.26 23.57 21.82
N SER A 504 6.72 24.81 21.61
CA SER A 504 7.95 25.29 22.22
C SER A 504 7.86 25.37 23.74
N LEU A 505 8.92 24.93 24.43
CA LEU A 505 9.00 25.00 25.89
C LEU A 505 9.00 26.47 26.35
N LYS A 506 8.05 26.79 27.25
CA LYS A 506 7.97 28.09 27.90
C LYS A 506 8.92 28.11 29.10
N LEU A 507 9.97 28.91 29.01
CA LEU A 507 10.91 29.12 30.10
C LEU A 507 10.42 30.22 31.04
N GLU A 508 10.89 30.19 32.29
CA GLU A 508 10.66 31.26 33.27
C GLU A 508 11.70 32.39 33.10
N ALA A 509 11.39 33.57 33.65
CA ALA A 509 12.39 34.65 33.73
C ALA A 509 13.58 34.23 34.62
N PRO A 510 14.82 34.63 34.30
CA PRO A 510 15.22 35.51 33.20
C PRO A 510 15.44 34.79 31.85
N TYR A 511 15.39 33.45 31.81
CA TYR A 511 15.71 32.65 30.63
C TYR A 511 14.79 32.90 29.46
N ALA A 512 13.50 33.12 29.72
CA ALA A 512 12.51 33.48 28.70
C ALA A 512 12.92 34.71 27.88
N ALA A 513 13.40 35.75 28.57
CA ALA A 513 13.81 37.01 27.94
C ALA A 513 15.07 36.81 27.09
N LEU A 514 16.03 36.01 27.56
CA LEU A 514 17.24 35.68 26.81
C LEU A 514 16.94 34.82 25.58
N LYS A 515 16.05 33.81 25.70
CA LYS A 515 15.61 32.97 24.57
C LYS A 515 14.95 33.84 23.50
N GLN A 516 14.03 34.71 23.91
CA GLN A 516 13.35 35.62 22.99
C GLN A 516 14.29 36.64 22.35
N ALA A 517 15.23 37.21 23.11
CA ALA A 517 16.24 38.12 22.57
C ALA A 517 17.14 37.44 21.54
N GLY A 518 17.54 36.18 21.78
CA GLY A 518 18.30 35.37 20.84
C GLY A 518 17.52 35.10 19.55
N ILE A 519 16.25 34.71 19.66
CA ILE A 519 15.35 34.49 18.52
C ILE A 519 15.16 35.77 17.70
N ASN A 520 14.91 36.90 18.37
CA ASN A 520 14.73 38.19 17.68
C ASN A 520 16.00 38.60 16.91
N ALA A 521 17.17 38.45 17.52
CA ALA A 521 18.45 38.74 16.86
C ALA A 521 18.69 37.81 15.67
N PHE A 522 18.33 36.52 15.80
CA PHE A 522 18.42 35.55 14.71
C PHE A 522 17.53 35.96 13.53
N ALA A 523 16.27 36.35 13.81
CA ALA A 523 15.30 36.77 12.81
C ALA A 523 15.76 38.01 12.02
N THR A 524 16.51 38.92 12.66
CA THR A 524 17.07 40.12 12.00
C THR A 524 18.40 39.86 11.29
N GLY A 525 18.91 38.62 11.30
CA GLY A 525 20.21 38.25 10.71
C GLY A 525 21.43 38.61 11.57
N ASP A 526 21.24 39.05 12.82
CA ASP A 526 22.31 39.31 13.78
C ASP A 526 22.67 38.03 14.55
N TYR A 527 23.31 37.12 13.83
CA TYR A 527 23.64 35.79 14.35
C TYR A 527 24.71 35.83 15.47
N ASN A 528 25.54 36.86 15.52
CA ASN A 528 26.52 37.04 16.61
C ASN A 528 25.79 37.33 17.93
N THR A 529 24.87 38.29 17.92
CA THR A 529 24.03 38.58 19.09
C THR A 529 23.14 37.40 19.44
N ALA A 530 22.54 36.72 18.45
CA ALA A 530 21.72 35.54 18.69
C ALA A 530 22.49 34.46 19.46
N LYS A 531 23.67 34.08 18.93
CA LYS A 531 24.55 33.10 19.57
C LYS A 531 24.95 33.55 20.98
N ALA A 532 25.34 34.82 21.15
CA ALA A 532 25.73 35.35 22.45
C ALA A 532 24.58 35.27 23.49
N LYS A 533 23.34 35.54 23.08
CA LYS A 533 22.17 35.47 23.97
C LYS A 533 21.84 34.05 24.40
N PHE A 534 21.96 33.07 23.51
CA PHE A 534 21.79 31.66 23.90
C PHE A 534 22.95 31.15 24.75
N ASP A 535 24.20 31.57 24.48
CA ASP A 535 25.35 31.27 25.33
C ASP A 535 25.17 31.88 26.74
N GLU A 536 24.73 33.13 26.84
CA GLU A 536 24.40 33.83 28.09
C GLU A 536 23.31 33.10 28.88
N LEU A 537 22.23 32.67 28.20
CA LEU A 537 21.15 31.90 28.81
C LEU A 537 21.68 30.62 29.47
N ARG A 538 22.47 29.83 28.73
CA ARG A 538 23.00 28.56 29.23
C ARG A 538 24.01 28.77 30.36
N GLN A 539 24.88 29.78 30.27
CA GLN A 539 25.85 30.11 31.31
C GLN A 539 25.16 30.56 32.61
N LEU A 540 24.15 31.43 32.49
CA LEU A 540 23.34 31.87 33.64
C LEU A 540 22.63 30.69 34.29
N ALA A 541 22.04 29.80 33.48
CA ALA A 541 21.35 28.61 33.98
C ALA A 541 22.32 27.65 34.69
N GLN A 542 23.52 27.46 34.15
CA GLN A 542 24.55 26.66 34.80
C GLN A 542 24.99 27.26 36.14
N ALA A 543 25.22 28.58 36.19
CA ALA A 543 25.60 29.28 37.41
C ALA A 543 24.50 29.21 38.49
N GLN A 544 23.24 29.47 38.12
CA GLN A 544 22.12 29.35 39.05
C GLN A 544 21.92 27.91 39.54
N ARG A 545 21.95 26.93 38.65
CA ARG A 545 21.81 25.52 39.05
C ARG A 545 22.93 25.10 40.01
N GLN A 546 24.15 25.60 39.83
CA GLN A 546 25.26 25.36 40.75
C GLN A 546 25.04 26.09 42.10
N GLN A 547 24.60 27.34 42.07
CA GLN A 547 24.31 28.13 43.28
C GLN A 547 23.25 27.45 44.16
N PHE A 548 22.20 26.90 43.55
CA PHE A 548 21.09 26.25 44.24
C PHE A 548 21.23 24.71 44.29
N SER A 549 22.43 24.15 44.09
CA SER A 549 22.62 22.70 44.02
C SER A 549 22.27 21.95 45.30
N ASN A 550 22.31 22.63 46.45
CA ASN A 550 21.97 22.06 47.75
C ASN A 550 20.44 21.94 47.97
N ASP A 551 19.63 22.61 47.16
CA ASP A 551 18.17 22.51 47.17
C ASP A 551 17.62 22.34 45.75
N SER A 552 17.63 21.10 45.28
CA SER A 552 17.09 20.72 43.97
C SER A 552 15.58 20.96 43.81
N ASN A 553 14.87 21.25 44.90
CA ASN A 553 13.44 21.54 44.87
C ASN A 553 13.13 23.03 44.73
N SER A 554 14.10 23.91 44.93
CA SER A 554 13.95 25.36 44.77
C SER A 554 13.46 25.73 43.35
N PRO A 555 12.60 26.75 43.22
CA PRO A 555 12.19 27.25 41.91
C PRO A 555 13.37 27.61 41.01
N ASP A 556 14.41 28.25 41.57
CA ASP A 556 15.61 28.64 40.82
C ASP A 556 16.36 27.43 40.23
N TYR A 557 16.56 26.37 41.02
CA TYR A 557 17.19 25.14 40.52
C TYR A 557 16.36 24.49 39.41
N LYS A 558 15.02 24.42 39.57
CA LYS A 558 14.10 23.83 38.59
C LYS A 558 14.05 24.63 37.29
N ASN A 559 13.95 25.95 37.40
CA ASN A 559 13.92 26.85 36.24
C ASN A 559 15.25 26.82 35.48
N ALA A 560 16.37 26.84 36.19
CA ALA A 560 17.70 26.68 35.61
C ALA A 560 17.88 25.31 34.93
N THR A 561 17.37 24.24 35.55
CA THR A 561 17.41 22.90 34.97
C THR A 561 16.56 22.80 33.70
N ALA A 562 15.36 23.40 33.68
CA ALA A 562 14.51 23.47 32.49
C ALA A 562 15.20 24.23 31.34
N ALA A 563 15.83 25.37 31.64
CA ALA A 563 16.55 26.16 30.65
C ALA A 563 17.78 25.43 30.06
N LEU A 564 18.50 24.64 30.87
CA LEU A 564 19.62 23.82 30.37
C LEU A 564 19.16 22.63 29.52
N ARG A 565 17.97 22.09 29.82
CA ARG A 565 17.35 20.95 29.14
C ARG A 565 16.60 21.32 27.88
N ASP A 566 16.27 22.60 27.64
CA ASP A 566 15.61 23.05 26.42
C ASP A 566 16.50 22.77 25.18
N PRO A 567 16.11 21.83 24.29
CA PRO A 567 16.93 21.49 23.14
C PRO A 567 16.87 22.55 22.04
N GLU A 568 15.81 23.36 21.98
CA GLU A 568 15.71 24.44 21.02
C GLU A 568 16.76 25.51 21.28
N VAL A 569 17.03 25.83 22.55
CA VAL A 569 18.09 26.78 22.93
C VAL A 569 19.44 26.32 22.37
N LEU A 570 19.75 25.03 22.45
CA LEU A 570 21.00 24.49 21.92
C LEU A 570 21.01 24.45 20.38
N ILE A 571 19.90 24.05 19.76
CA ILE A 571 19.76 24.02 18.30
C ILE A 571 19.88 25.43 17.71
N PHE A 572 19.16 26.41 18.24
CA PHE A 572 19.16 27.78 17.74
C PHE A 572 20.52 28.46 17.96
N ARG A 573 21.20 28.17 19.07
CA ARG A 573 22.58 28.58 19.29
C ARG A 573 23.50 28.03 18.19
N ASN A 574 23.38 26.74 17.87
CA ASN A 574 24.21 26.11 16.85
C ASN A 574 23.84 26.55 15.43
N ASN A 575 22.57 26.78 15.13
CA ASN A 575 22.13 27.37 13.88
C ASN A 575 22.69 28.79 13.70
N ALA A 576 22.75 29.59 14.77
CA ALA A 576 23.34 30.93 14.73
C ALA A 576 24.83 30.87 14.39
N GLU A 577 25.57 29.94 15.02
CA GLU A 577 26.96 29.66 14.65
C GLU A 577 27.08 29.22 13.18
N VAL A 578 26.22 28.33 12.70
CA VAL A 578 26.25 27.86 11.30
C VAL A 578 26.02 29.03 10.32
N ARG A 579 25.04 29.90 10.59
CA ARG A 579 24.77 31.05 9.71
C ARG A 579 25.87 32.12 9.76
N LEU A 580 26.54 32.31 10.90
CA LEU A 580 27.77 33.14 10.97
C LEU A 580 28.86 32.59 10.07
N ARG A 581 29.05 31.27 10.07
CA ARG A 581 30.07 30.61 9.26
C ARG A 581 29.72 30.65 7.78
N ARG A 582 28.44 30.54 7.44
CA ARG A 582 27.91 30.77 6.09
C ARG A 582 28.24 32.18 5.60
N GLN A 583 27.97 33.22 6.41
CA GLN A 583 28.33 34.61 6.08
C GLN A 583 29.84 34.79 5.88
N ALA A 584 30.66 34.00 6.57
CA ALA A 584 32.11 33.95 6.40
C ALA A 584 32.58 33.02 5.24
N GLY A 585 31.68 32.51 4.41
CA GLY A 585 31.98 31.67 3.24
C GLY A 585 32.34 30.22 3.54
N GLN A 586 32.08 29.73 4.76
CA GLN A 586 32.30 28.31 5.11
C GLN A 586 31.15 27.44 4.56
N PRO A 587 31.43 26.17 4.18
CA PRO A 587 30.38 25.25 3.76
C PRO A 587 29.44 24.91 4.92
N THR A 588 28.14 25.01 4.68
CA THR A 588 27.09 24.67 5.64
C THR A 588 26.13 23.63 5.08
N TYR A 589 25.48 22.87 5.95
CA TYR A 589 24.62 21.75 5.60
C TYR A 589 23.30 21.90 6.34
N THR A 590 22.15 21.81 5.66
CA THR A 590 20.83 22.01 6.29
C THR A 590 20.01 20.72 6.25
N ILE A 591 19.49 20.32 7.40
CA ILE A 591 18.56 19.18 7.56
C ILE A 591 17.30 19.63 8.32
N ALA A 592 16.23 18.84 8.25
CA ALA A 592 15.00 19.10 8.97
C ALA A 592 14.69 17.98 9.98
N ALA A 593 14.35 18.35 11.20
CA ALA A 593 13.79 17.48 12.23
C ALA A 593 12.27 17.59 12.20
N VAL A 594 11.58 16.55 11.69
CA VAL A 594 10.12 16.50 11.60
C VAL A 594 9.59 15.63 12.73
N ILE A 595 8.99 16.28 13.72
CA ILE A 595 8.73 15.69 15.04
C ILE A 595 7.41 16.20 15.67
N PRO A 596 6.80 15.44 16.58
CA PRO A 596 5.60 15.88 17.29
C PRO A 596 5.98 16.60 18.60
N LEU A 597 5.98 17.94 18.61
CA LEU A 597 6.24 18.71 19.84
C LEU A 597 4.97 18.93 20.67
N SER A 598 3.82 18.99 20.01
CA SER A 598 2.54 19.19 20.69
C SER A 598 1.38 18.59 19.91
N THR A 599 0.21 18.46 20.51
CA THR A 599 -1.05 18.28 19.77
C THR A 599 -1.45 19.61 19.08
N PRO A 600 -2.46 19.61 18.19
CA PRO A 600 -2.98 20.85 17.59
C PRO A 600 -3.47 21.88 18.61
N GLU A 601 -3.94 21.44 19.78
CA GLU A 601 -4.39 22.30 20.89
C GLU A 601 -3.21 22.88 21.69
N GLY A 602 -1.98 22.47 21.40
CA GLY A 602 -0.76 22.92 22.09
C GLY A 602 -0.38 22.09 23.31
N THR A 603 -0.97 20.91 23.52
CA THR A 603 -0.57 19.99 24.59
C THR A 603 0.78 19.37 24.26
N LEU A 604 1.80 19.55 25.11
CA LEU A 604 3.14 19.05 24.85
C LEU A 604 3.20 17.52 24.73
N ILE A 605 3.99 17.04 23.76
CA ILE A 605 4.24 15.62 23.55
C ILE A 605 5.72 15.34 23.88
N ASN A 606 5.95 14.62 24.99
CA ASN A 606 7.29 14.29 25.50
C ASN A 606 8.20 13.61 24.48
N ILE A 607 7.63 12.85 23.53
CA ILE A 607 8.46 12.10 22.58
C ILE A 607 9.22 13.01 21.60
N GLY A 608 8.63 14.13 21.17
CA GLY A 608 9.31 15.09 20.30
C GLY A 608 10.50 15.76 20.98
N GLU A 609 10.37 16.07 22.27
CA GLU A 609 11.49 16.58 23.09
C GLU A 609 12.64 15.57 23.15
N GLN A 610 12.34 14.29 23.41
CA GLN A 610 13.35 13.23 23.45
C GLN A 610 14.05 13.02 22.10
N MET A 611 13.34 13.22 20.98
CA MET A 611 13.95 13.21 19.64
C MET A 611 14.91 14.39 19.49
N LEU A 612 14.51 15.59 19.90
CA LEU A 612 15.36 16.78 19.85
C LEU A 612 16.60 16.65 20.73
N PHE A 613 16.55 15.96 21.88
CA PHE A 613 17.77 15.70 22.67
C PHE A 613 18.84 14.98 21.83
N GLY A 614 18.45 13.97 21.05
CA GLY A 614 19.38 13.21 20.22
C GLY A 614 19.93 14.07 19.08
N ILE A 615 19.03 14.78 18.40
CA ILE A 615 19.36 15.63 17.24
C ILE A 615 20.25 16.80 17.65
N ALA A 616 19.89 17.54 18.71
CA ALA A 616 20.65 18.67 19.22
C ALA A 616 22.05 18.25 19.70
N GLN A 617 22.17 17.11 20.38
CA GLN A 617 23.46 16.59 20.84
C GLN A 617 24.36 16.19 19.65
N ALA A 618 23.81 15.55 18.62
CA ALA A 618 24.59 15.19 17.44
C ALA A 618 25.01 16.43 16.63
N GLN A 619 24.11 17.41 16.49
CA GLN A 619 24.41 18.70 15.87
C GLN A 619 25.52 19.43 16.62
N ASP A 620 25.43 19.54 17.94
CA ASP A 620 26.40 20.26 18.75
C ASP A 620 27.81 19.66 18.63
N LYS A 621 27.92 18.33 18.66
CA LYS A 621 29.18 17.62 18.44
C LYS A 621 29.74 17.81 17.04
N ALA A 622 28.90 18.03 16.03
CA ALA A 622 29.32 18.30 14.66
C ALA A 622 29.83 19.74 14.52
N VAL A 623 29.05 20.71 15.00
CA VAL A 623 29.32 22.15 14.88
C VAL A 623 30.52 22.58 15.72
N ASN A 624 30.62 22.10 16.96
CA ASN A 624 31.67 22.52 17.90
C ASN A 624 32.85 21.53 17.95
N ARG A 625 33.02 20.68 16.93
CA ARG A 625 34.19 19.78 16.84
C ARG A 625 35.48 20.60 16.71
N ILE A 626 36.46 20.31 17.56
CA ILE A 626 37.75 21.05 17.61
C ILE A 626 38.47 21.03 16.26
N ASN A 627 38.55 19.86 15.63
CA ASN A 627 39.23 19.67 14.35
C ASN A 627 38.19 19.29 13.29
N ALA A 628 38.13 20.06 12.20
CA ALA A 628 37.17 19.88 11.10
C ALA A 628 35.70 19.95 11.57
N PRO A 629 35.22 21.12 12.05
CA PRO A 629 33.82 21.32 12.37
C PRO A 629 32.95 21.08 11.12
N THR A 630 31.79 20.47 11.34
CA THR A 630 30.76 20.31 10.32
C THR A 630 29.60 21.23 10.69
N TYR A 631 29.44 22.32 9.94
CA TYR A 631 28.43 23.33 10.20
C TYR A 631 27.05 22.86 9.74
N LEU A 632 26.42 22.03 10.58
CA LEU A 632 25.10 21.44 10.38
C LEU A 632 24.01 22.31 11.01
N GLU A 633 23.13 22.87 10.19
CA GLU A 633 21.90 23.56 10.58
C GLU A 633 20.73 22.58 10.67
N VAL A 634 19.92 22.71 11.72
CA VAL A 634 18.73 21.89 11.96
C VAL A 634 17.50 22.79 11.95
N ILE A 635 16.61 22.59 10.99
CA ILE A 635 15.26 23.17 10.97
C ILE A 635 14.35 22.28 11.83
N ILE A 636 13.58 22.86 12.74
CA ILE A 636 12.59 22.13 13.53
C ILE A 636 11.22 22.29 12.87
N ALA A 637 10.51 21.17 12.67
CA ALA A 637 9.18 21.14 12.08
C ALA A 637 8.22 20.30 12.94
N ASN A 638 7.22 20.94 13.55
CA ASN A 638 6.25 20.31 14.44
C ASN A 638 5.06 19.72 13.65
N ASP A 639 5.05 18.40 13.43
CA ASP A 639 4.00 17.70 12.66
C ASP A 639 2.72 17.40 13.45
N LEU A 640 2.68 17.83 14.72
CA LEU A 640 1.56 17.69 15.65
C LEU A 640 1.14 16.25 15.96
N ASN A 641 1.93 15.27 15.53
CA ASN A 641 1.54 13.86 15.46
C ASN A 641 0.26 13.61 14.63
N VAL A 642 -0.05 14.50 13.66
CA VAL A 642 -1.21 14.39 12.77
C VAL A 642 -0.72 14.02 11.36
N PRO A 643 -1.17 12.90 10.76
CA PRO A 643 -0.65 12.48 9.46
C PRO A 643 -0.84 13.49 8.33
N ALA A 644 -2.00 14.14 8.26
CA ALA A 644 -2.26 15.19 7.28
C ALA A 644 -1.33 16.40 7.46
N GLN A 645 -0.99 16.76 8.71
CA GLN A 645 -0.02 17.82 9.01
C GLN A 645 1.41 17.39 8.67
N SER A 646 1.75 16.12 8.89
CA SER A 646 3.05 15.55 8.49
C SER A 646 3.29 15.69 6.99
N ARG A 647 2.26 15.43 6.18
CA ARG A 647 2.29 15.65 4.73
C ARG A 647 2.41 17.13 4.39
N ALA A 648 1.62 18.01 5.01
CA ALA A 648 1.70 19.45 4.75
C ALA A 648 3.10 20.03 5.07
N ILE A 649 3.75 19.54 6.13
CA ILE A 649 5.14 19.89 6.45
C ILE A 649 6.10 19.37 5.37
N ALA A 650 5.92 18.14 4.90
CA ALA A 650 6.74 17.61 3.81
C ALA A 650 6.61 18.47 2.54
N GLU A 651 5.39 18.87 2.19
CA GLU A 651 5.10 19.75 1.03
C GLU A 651 5.78 21.11 1.17
N ALA A 652 5.85 21.66 2.38
CA ALA A 652 6.56 22.91 2.66
C ALA A 652 8.09 22.76 2.63
N LEU A 653 8.63 21.69 3.23
CA LEU A 653 10.08 21.47 3.35
C LEU A 653 10.77 21.23 2.00
N VAL A 654 10.05 20.69 1.01
CA VAL A 654 10.61 20.49 -0.35
C VAL A 654 10.56 21.76 -1.21
N GLN A 655 9.91 22.84 -0.73
CA GLN A 655 9.90 24.11 -1.45
C GLN A 655 11.23 24.86 -1.23
N PRO A 656 11.94 25.25 -2.32
CA PRO A 656 13.22 25.94 -2.18
C PRO A 656 13.10 27.36 -1.60
N ASN A 657 11.90 27.95 -1.61
CA ASN A 657 11.61 29.29 -1.08
C ASN A 657 11.08 29.29 0.36
N LEU A 658 11.07 28.15 1.05
CA LEU A 658 10.72 28.12 2.46
C LEU A 658 11.69 29.01 3.25
N LEU A 659 11.17 30.04 3.93
CA LEU A 659 11.98 31.05 4.63
C LEU A 659 13.01 30.45 5.59
N ALA A 660 12.64 29.37 6.30
CA ALA A 660 13.52 28.69 7.23
C ALA A 660 14.79 28.10 6.58
N LEU A 661 14.75 27.80 5.27
CA LEU A 661 15.93 27.29 4.53
C LEU A 661 16.94 28.38 4.21
N ASP A 662 16.56 29.67 4.21
CA ASP A 662 17.47 30.80 3.94
C ASP A 662 18.30 30.58 2.65
N GLY A 663 17.62 30.14 1.59
CA GLY A 663 18.21 29.85 0.28
C GLY A 663 19.09 28.59 0.22
N GLN A 664 19.19 27.80 1.29
CA GLN A 664 19.91 26.53 1.28
C GLN A 664 19.07 25.38 0.73
N THR A 665 19.75 24.35 0.23
CA THR A 665 19.12 23.08 -0.13
C THR A 665 18.96 22.19 1.10
N LEU A 666 17.79 21.59 1.26
CA LEU A 666 17.54 20.58 2.28
C LEU A 666 18.24 19.25 1.91
N LEU A 667 19.07 18.72 2.80
CA LEU A 667 19.88 17.53 2.52
C LEU A 667 19.23 16.23 3.01
N ALA A 668 18.58 16.27 4.16
CA ALA A 668 17.89 15.13 4.75
C ALA A 668 16.77 15.58 5.69
N VAL A 669 15.77 14.71 5.83
CA VAL A 669 14.71 14.80 6.83
C VAL A 669 14.94 13.72 7.89
N ILE A 670 14.90 14.11 9.15
CA ILE A 670 15.01 13.25 10.32
C ILE A 670 13.63 13.17 10.96
N GLY A 671 12.97 12.03 10.77
CA GLY A 671 11.57 11.87 11.10
C GLY A 671 10.86 10.91 10.14
N ASN A 672 9.54 10.72 10.26
CA ASN A 672 8.70 11.21 11.36
C ASN A 672 8.76 10.25 12.55
N TYR A 673 8.04 10.60 13.63
CA TYR A 673 7.80 9.68 14.74
C TYR A 673 6.91 8.50 14.31
N THR A 674 5.65 8.77 13.96
CA THR A 674 4.68 7.71 13.66
C THR A 674 4.86 7.17 12.25
N SER A 675 4.64 5.86 12.10
CA SER A 675 4.71 5.21 10.79
C SER A 675 3.67 5.78 9.83
N ARG A 676 2.49 6.18 10.31
CA ARG A 676 1.45 6.80 9.47
C ARG A 676 1.86 8.19 9.00
N GLY A 677 2.41 9.05 9.87
CA GLY A 677 2.94 10.36 9.47
C GLY A 677 4.04 10.23 8.44
N THR A 678 5.01 9.34 8.66
CA THR A 678 6.04 9.01 7.67
C THR A 678 5.43 8.54 6.34
N CYS A 679 4.44 7.65 6.39
CA CYS A 679 3.79 7.10 5.19
C CYS A 679 3.13 8.19 4.34
N ASP A 680 2.41 9.12 4.97
CA ASP A 680 1.70 10.20 4.28
C ASP A 680 2.67 11.27 3.72
N SER A 681 3.87 11.42 4.31
CA SER A 681 4.93 12.32 3.82
C SER A 681 5.83 11.71 2.74
N LEU A 682 5.99 10.39 2.70
CA LEU A 682 6.95 9.71 1.82
C LEU A 682 6.75 9.96 0.31
N PRO A 683 5.52 10.00 -0.24
CA PRO A 683 5.32 10.32 -1.66
C PRO A 683 5.88 11.69 -2.05
N VAL A 684 5.75 12.68 -1.16
CA VAL A 684 6.24 14.05 -1.37
C VAL A 684 7.77 14.05 -1.39
N TYR A 685 8.40 13.42 -0.40
CA TYR A 685 9.85 13.32 -0.35
C TYR A 685 10.43 12.49 -1.49
N ALA A 686 9.76 11.41 -1.90
CA ALA A 686 10.18 10.60 -3.04
C ALA A 686 10.15 11.39 -4.35
N ALA A 687 9.09 12.17 -4.58
CA ALA A 687 8.99 13.05 -5.76
C ALA A 687 10.10 14.10 -5.79
N ALA A 688 10.47 14.64 -4.62
CA ALA A 688 11.55 15.62 -4.47
C ALA A 688 12.96 14.99 -4.37
N LYS A 689 13.10 13.65 -4.42
CA LYS A 689 14.35 12.91 -4.14
C LYS A 689 14.99 13.28 -2.80
N GLN A 690 14.16 13.62 -1.82
CA GLN A 690 14.57 14.03 -0.48
C GLN A 690 14.76 12.80 0.41
N VAL A 691 15.98 12.60 0.91
CA VAL A 691 16.28 11.53 1.87
C VAL A 691 15.51 11.72 3.17
N VAL A 692 14.94 10.63 3.69
CA VAL A 692 14.27 10.54 4.98
C VAL A 692 14.95 9.47 5.81
N ILE A 693 15.40 9.82 7.02
CA ILE A 693 15.92 8.88 8.01
C ILE A 693 14.99 8.92 9.22
N SER A 694 14.12 7.92 9.34
CA SER A 694 13.21 7.83 10.48
C SER A 694 13.85 7.08 11.65
N PRO A 695 13.94 7.71 12.84
CA PRO A 695 14.43 7.02 14.02
C PRO A 695 13.37 6.16 14.71
N LEU A 696 12.07 6.29 14.38
CA LEU A 696 10.98 5.68 15.16
C LEU A 696 9.85 5.04 14.35
N SER A 697 9.82 5.16 13.02
CA SER A 697 8.82 4.50 12.18
C SER A 697 9.19 3.04 11.88
N THR A 698 8.38 2.12 12.40
CA THR A 698 8.73 0.69 12.53
C THR A 698 7.91 -0.24 11.63
N VAL A 699 6.84 0.23 10.97
CA VAL A 699 6.02 -0.62 10.08
C VAL A 699 6.87 -1.35 9.03
N MET A 700 6.53 -2.61 8.73
CA MET A 700 7.23 -3.41 7.73
C MET A 700 7.04 -2.85 6.31
N ASN A 701 8.11 -2.89 5.50
CA ASN A 701 8.09 -2.56 4.07
C ASN A 701 7.56 -1.15 3.74
N LEU A 702 7.89 -0.13 4.56
CA LEU A 702 7.41 1.25 4.38
C LEU A 702 7.67 1.82 2.97
N ARG A 703 8.85 1.57 2.37
CA ARG A 703 9.14 1.97 0.98
C ARG A 703 8.04 1.51 0.01
N ALA A 704 7.75 0.21 -0.01
CA ALA A 704 6.75 -0.37 -0.91
C ALA A 704 5.31 0.02 -0.53
N ARG A 705 4.98 0.10 0.76
CA ARG A 705 3.61 0.37 1.24
C ARG A 705 3.19 1.84 1.14
N CYS A 706 4.14 2.75 1.13
CA CYS A 706 3.88 4.19 1.23
C CYS A 706 4.36 4.97 0.02
N ASN A 707 4.60 4.29 -1.11
CA ASN A 707 5.20 4.88 -2.32
C ASN A 707 6.50 5.64 -2.02
N GLY A 708 7.20 5.24 -0.95
CA GLY A 708 8.53 5.73 -0.63
C GLY A 708 9.50 5.02 -1.56
N ALA A 709 10.08 5.74 -2.51
CA ALA A 709 11.17 5.21 -3.32
C ALA A 709 12.38 4.81 -2.44
N ASP A 710 13.56 4.66 -3.04
CA ASP A 710 14.80 4.37 -2.32
C ASP A 710 15.31 5.52 -1.42
N VAL A 711 14.47 6.51 -1.11
CA VAL A 711 14.75 7.68 -0.26
C VAL A 711 14.57 7.44 1.25
N PHE A 712 13.80 6.42 1.65
CA PHE A 712 13.50 6.14 3.07
C PHE A 712 14.55 5.24 3.71
N PHE A 713 15.05 5.59 4.89
CA PHE A 713 15.91 4.77 5.74
C PHE A 713 15.43 4.83 7.19
N ARG A 714 15.77 3.83 8.01
CA ARG A 714 15.47 3.88 9.45
C ARG A 714 16.58 3.33 10.33
N THR A 715 16.86 4.01 11.43
CA THR A 715 17.85 3.58 12.43
C THR A 715 17.26 2.64 13.49
N THR A 716 15.93 2.54 13.57
CA THR A 716 15.22 1.58 14.43
C THR A 716 14.92 0.25 13.73
N SER A 717 14.69 -0.80 14.52
CA SER A 717 14.20 -2.09 14.02
C SER A 717 12.70 -2.08 13.68
N SER A 718 12.26 -3.05 12.90
CA SER A 718 10.88 -3.17 12.45
C SER A 718 9.90 -3.72 13.50
N THR A 719 8.61 -3.58 13.22
CA THR A 719 7.51 -4.27 13.94
C THR A 719 7.68 -5.79 13.95
N GLN A 720 8.24 -6.39 12.89
CA GLN A 720 8.53 -7.82 12.86
C GLN A 720 9.54 -8.22 13.94
N ILE A 721 10.60 -7.43 14.11
CA ILE A 721 11.64 -7.70 15.11
C ILE A 721 11.08 -7.51 16.53
N GLU A 722 10.22 -6.51 16.73
CA GLU A 722 9.49 -6.31 17.99
C GLU A 722 8.57 -7.50 18.31
N ALA A 723 7.72 -7.89 17.35
CA ALA A 723 6.80 -9.01 17.47
C ALA A 723 7.52 -10.32 17.80
N ARG A 724 8.57 -10.66 17.05
CA ARG A 724 9.39 -11.85 17.28
C ARG A 724 9.99 -11.84 18.67
N THR A 725 10.58 -10.72 19.10
CA THR A 725 11.19 -10.60 20.43
C THR A 725 10.17 -10.88 21.54
N LEU A 726 8.97 -10.30 21.45
CA LEU A 726 7.90 -10.53 22.42
C LEU A 726 7.39 -11.97 22.39
N ALA A 727 7.18 -12.55 21.21
CA ALA A 727 6.72 -13.92 21.04
C ALA A 727 7.75 -14.93 21.57
N ASP A 728 9.04 -14.75 21.26
CA ASP A 728 10.11 -15.63 21.74
C ASP A 728 10.26 -15.59 23.26
N TYR A 729 10.14 -14.42 23.87
CA TYR A 729 10.09 -14.32 25.33
C TYR A 729 8.92 -15.13 25.90
N LEU A 730 7.72 -15.02 25.30
CA LEU A 730 6.56 -15.78 25.75
C LEU A 730 6.77 -17.29 25.66
N HIS A 731 7.35 -17.77 24.56
CA HIS A 731 7.64 -19.19 24.35
C HIS A 731 8.65 -19.75 25.36
N GLN A 732 9.54 -18.91 25.89
CA GLN A 732 10.45 -19.30 26.97
C GLN A 732 9.71 -19.46 28.31
N GLN A 733 8.62 -18.72 28.53
CA GLN A 733 7.80 -18.81 29.74
C GLN A 733 6.80 -19.96 29.69
N LYS A 734 6.23 -20.24 28.50
CA LYS A 734 5.17 -21.23 28.34
C LYS A 734 5.22 -21.89 26.96
N ASN A 735 5.14 -23.22 26.94
CA ASN A 735 4.94 -23.98 25.71
C ASN A 735 3.49 -23.81 25.23
N GLN A 736 3.28 -23.42 23.97
CA GLN A 736 1.96 -23.15 23.37
C GLN A 736 1.08 -22.20 24.19
N PRO A 737 1.51 -20.94 24.39
CA PRO A 737 0.80 -19.98 25.23
C PRO A 737 -0.59 -19.64 24.67
N ARG A 738 -1.57 -19.46 25.56
CA ARG A 738 -2.88 -18.87 25.26
C ARG A 738 -2.84 -17.39 25.59
N VAL A 739 -3.20 -16.52 24.65
CA VAL A 739 -3.13 -15.08 24.83
C VAL A 739 -4.43 -14.36 24.49
N ALA A 740 -4.68 -13.24 25.16
CA ALA A 740 -5.65 -12.23 24.73
C ALA A 740 -4.91 -11.03 24.13
N LEU A 741 -5.32 -10.58 22.96
CA LEU A 741 -4.67 -9.51 22.20
C LEU A 741 -5.52 -8.24 22.22
N PHE A 742 -4.89 -7.09 22.45
CA PHE A 742 -5.50 -5.77 22.47
C PHE A 742 -4.73 -4.89 21.50
N ALA A 743 -5.35 -4.44 20.42
CA ALA A 743 -4.71 -3.62 19.39
C ALA A 743 -5.70 -2.60 18.82
N ASN A 744 -5.20 -1.53 18.20
CA ASN A 744 -5.99 -0.53 17.50
C ASN A 744 -6.05 -0.92 16.01
N SER A 745 -7.20 -1.47 15.58
CA SER A 745 -7.38 -1.94 14.20
C SER A 745 -7.37 -0.83 13.14
N LYS A 746 -7.60 0.42 13.57
CA LYS A 746 -7.68 1.60 12.69
C LYS A 746 -6.35 2.34 12.54
N GLU A 747 -5.29 1.93 13.24
CA GLU A 747 -4.01 2.60 13.20
C GLU A 747 -2.90 1.72 12.62
N PHE A 748 -2.17 2.29 11.66
CA PHE A 748 -1.27 1.59 10.76
C PHE A 748 -0.14 0.82 11.44
N TYR A 749 0.43 1.36 12.52
CA TYR A 749 1.49 0.68 13.27
C TYR A 749 0.93 -0.42 14.17
N SER A 750 -0.15 -0.14 14.88
CA SER A 750 -0.77 -1.11 15.80
C SER A 750 -1.27 -2.34 15.04
N ASP A 751 -1.93 -2.13 13.90
CA ASP A 751 -2.43 -3.23 13.06
C ASP A 751 -1.31 -4.06 12.43
N ASP A 752 -0.24 -3.42 11.95
CA ASP A 752 0.94 -4.11 11.43
C ASP A 752 1.61 -4.95 12.52
N LEU A 753 1.83 -4.39 13.71
CA LEU A 753 2.45 -5.12 14.82
C LEU A 753 1.59 -6.28 15.30
N ARG A 754 0.25 -6.10 15.36
CA ARG A 754 -0.69 -7.20 15.62
C ARG A 754 -0.49 -8.33 14.62
N TYR A 755 -0.48 -8.03 13.32
CA TYR A 755 -0.28 -9.03 12.27
C TYR A 755 1.08 -9.73 12.38
N GLN A 756 2.16 -8.99 12.65
CA GLN A 756 3.48 -9.60 12.86
C GLN A 756 3.50 -10.50 14.09
N PHE A 757 2.88 -10.09 15.21
CA PHE A 757 2.81 -10.91 16.42
C PHE A 757 1.99 -12.17 16.21
N GLU A 758 0.84 -12.08 15.55
CA GLU A 758 0.02 -13.21 15.13
C GLU A 758 0.83 -14.23 14.31
N SER A 759 1.70 -13.74 13.42
CA SER A 759 2.56 -14.59 12.58
C SER A 759 3.73 -15.24 13.34
N GLU A 760 4.28 -14.59 14.36
CA GLU A 760 5.45 -15.09 15.11
C GLU A 760 5.04 -15.95 16.32
N LEU A 761 3.76 -15.89 16.74
CA LEU A 761 3.22 -16.66 17.85
C LEU A 761 3.06 -18.15 17.52
N ARG A 762 3.66 -19.03 18.34
CA ARG A 762 3.51 -20.49 18.33
C ARG A 762 2.58 -20.92 19.48
N GLY A 763 1.38 -20.35 19.48
CA GLY A 763 0.39 -20.46 20.55
C GLY A 763 -1.02 -20.19 20.03
N THR A 764 -1.97 -19.91 20.93
CA THR A 764 -3.37 -19.64 20.59
C THR A 764 -3.77 -18.24 21.01
N ILE A 765 -4.34 -17.47 20.10
CA ILE A 765 -5.03 -16.22 20.45
C ILE A 765 -6.47 -16.59 20.79
N VAL A 766 -6.82 -16.47 22.07
CA VAL A 766 -8.16 -16.80 22.59
C VAL A 766 -9.16 -15.74 22.16
N ARG A 767 -8.73 -14.47 22.17
CA ARG A 767 -9.56 -13.34 21.75
C ARG A 767 -8.72 -12.13 21.38
N THR A 768 -9.21 -11.36 20.41
CA THR A 768 -8.69 -10.04 20.05
C THR A 768 -9.71 -8.97 20.40
N PHE A 769 -9.28 -7.87 21.00
CA PHE A 769 -10.08 -6.71 21.33
C PHE A 769 -9.55 -5.47 20.59
N ASP A 770 -10.46 -4.70 20.02
CA ASP A 770 -10.11 -3.46 19.31
C ASP A 770 -10.14 -2.26 20.25
N LEU A 771 -8.98 -1.66 20.46
CA LEU A 771 -8.79 -0.44 21.24
C LEU A 771 -9.36 0.81 20.54
N SER A 772 -9.63 0.73 19.24
CA SER A 772 -10.24 1.81 18.46
C SER A 772 -11.73 2.00 18.78
N ASP A 773 -12.37 0.99 19.37
CA ASP A 773 -13.79 1.02 19.72
C ASP A 773 -14.04 2.05 20.85
N PRO A 774 -14.86 3.09 20.61
CA PRO A 774 -15.19 4.08 21.64
C PRO A 774 -15.99 3.50 22.82
N GLN A 775 -16.61 2.32 22.66
CA GLN A 775 -17.33 1.61 23.72
C GLN A 775 -16.47 0.57 24.45
N PHE A 776 -15.17 0.48 24.13
CA PHE A 776 -14.26 -0.46 24.78
C PHE A 776 -14.15 -0.20 26.29
N ASP A 777 -14.40 -1.24 27.09
CA ASP A 777 -14.18 -1.25 28.55
C ASP A 777 -13.16 -2.32 28.94
N ALA A 778 -12.07 -1.89 29.58
CA ALA A 778 -10.96 -2.76 29.97
C ALA A 778 -11.39 -3.85 30.96
N THR A 779 -12.20 -3.50 31.97
CA THR A 779 -12.61 -4.44 33.03
C THR A 779 -13.52 -5.54 32.46
N HIS A 780 -14.46 -5.16 31.60
CA HIS A 780 -15.34 -6.08 30.88
C HIS A 780 -14.56 -6.96 29.90
N ALA A 781 -13.58 -6.43 29.19
CA ALA A 781 -12.72 -7.22 28.32
C ALA A 781 -11.93 -8.29 29.11
N LEU A 782 -11.32 -7.90 30.24
CA LEU A 782 -10.51 -8.82 31.08
C LEU A 782 -11.32 -9.96 31.70
N ARG A 783 -12.61 -9.76 32.02
CA ARG A 783 -13.52 -10.82 32.50
C ARG A 783 -13.85 -11.88 31.44
N GLN A 784 -13.68 -11.55 30.16
CA GLN A 784 -13.98 -12.47 29.06
C GLN A 784 -12.81 -13.39 28.70
N VAL A 785 -11.64 -13.18 29.32
CA VAL A 785 -10.39 -13.90 29.02
C VAL A 785 -9.68 -14.32 30.31
N GLU A 786 -10.43 -14.88 31.26
CA GLU A 786 -9.88 -15.18 32.58
C GLU A 786 -8.75 -16.22 32.58
N ASP A 787 -8.78 -17.14 31.61
CA ASP A 787 -7.97 -18.35 31.48
C ASP A 787 -6.78 -18.25 30.50
N VAL A 788 -6.34 -17.03 30.17
CA VAL A 788 -5.17 -16.80 29.29
C VAL A 788 -3.85 -16.73 30.07
N ASP A 789 -2.76 -17.21 29.47
CA ASP A 789 -1.41 -17.18 30.05
C ASP A 789 -0.82 -15.76 30.04
N ALA A 790 -1.15 -14.96 29.02
CA ALA A 790 -0.65 -13.59 28.88
C ALA A 790 -1.63 -12.66 28.15
N LEU A 791 -1.49 -11.37 28.42
CA LEU A 791 -2.10 -10.28 27.66
C LEU A 791 -1.07 -9.71 26.69
N VAL A 792 -1.49 -9.42 25.47
CA VAL A 792 -0.65 -8.79 24.43
C VAL A 792 -1.28 -7.45 24.10
N VAL A 793 -0.63 -6.35 24.49
CA VAL A 793 -1.19 -4.99 24.48
C VAL A 793 -0.37 -4.10 23.54
N LEU A 794 -0.93 -3.84 22.35
CA LEU A 794 -0.23 -3.23 21.23
C LEU A 794 -0.91 -1.90 20.83
N PRO A 795 -0.88 -0.84 21.65
CA PRO A 795 -1.45 0.45 21.28
C PRO A 795 -0.72 1.10 20.11
N ASP A 796 -1.35 2.12 19.54
CA ASP A 796 -0.72 3.01 18.57
C ASP A 796 0.20 4.06 19.23
N GLY A 797 0.90 4.83 18.41
CA GLY A 797 1.80 5.90 18.84
C GLY A 797 1.10 7.20 19.29
N ARG A 798 -0.19 7.17 19.64
CA ARG A 798 -1.07 8.35 19.84
C ARG A 798 -1.27 9.15 18.55
N THR A 799 -1.42 8.45 17.42
CA THR A 799 -1.53 9.07 16.09
C THR A 799 -2.83 9.87 16.00
N GLY A 800 -2.74 11.19 15.86
CA GLY A 800 -3.87 12.11 15.84
C GLY A 800 -4.56 12.35 17.19
N ASN A 801 -4.74 11.32 18.03
CA ASN A 801 -5.27 11.44 19.40
C ASN A 801 -4.71 10.34 20.32
N SER A 802 -5.06 10.38 21.61
CA SER A 802 -4.53 9.45 22.62
C SER A 802 -5.53 8.37 23.09
N GLU A 803 -6.71 8.27 22.49
CA GLU A 803 -7.82 7.46 23.04
C GLU A 803 -7.49 5.97 23.10
N SER A 804 -7.06 5.39 21.98
CA SER A 804 -6.68 3.97 21.90
C SER A 804 -5.49 3.64 22.80
N PHE A 805 -4.51 4.55 22.89
CA PHE A 805 -3.39 4.42 23.82
C PHE A 805 -3.85 4.42 25.28
N ASN A 806 -4.75 5.32 25.65
CA ASN A 806 -5.27 5.42 27.02
C ASN A 806 -6.07 4.16 27.40
N ARG A 807 -6.85 3.59 26.46
CA ARG A 807 -7.54 2.31 26.64
C ARG A 807 -6.57 1.15 26.85
N ALA A 808 -5.45 1.11 26.13
CA ALA A 808 -4.41 0.12 26.35
C ALA A 808 -3.80 0.23 27.75
N LEU A 809 -3.51 1.45 28.22
CA LEU A 809 -3.00 1.66 29.57
C LEU A 809 -4.04 1.25 30.63
N ALA A 810 -5.33 1.48 30.37
CA ALA A 810 -6.41 1.00 31.23
C ALA A 810 -6.45 -0.53 31.33
N VAL A 811 -6.20 -1.27 30.23
CA VAL A 811 -6.06 -2.74 30.26
C VAL A 811 -4.91 -3.17 31.18
N ILE A 812 -3.74 -2.55 31.02
CA ILE A 812 -2.55 -2.88 31.82
C ILE A 812 -2.81 -2.65 33.31
N LYS A 813 -3.36 -1.48 33.66
CA LYS A 813 -3.64 -1.09 35.05
C LYS A 813 -4.78 -1.93 35.67
N ALA A 814 -5.82 -2.25 34.91
CA ALA A 814 -6.96 -3.04 35.40
C ALA A 814 -6.59 -4.51 35.64
N ASP A 815 -5.68 -5.09 34.85
CA ASP A 815 -5.14 -6.42 35.13
C ASP A 815 -4.28 -6.40 36.40
N GLY A 816 -3.49 -5.33 36.60
CA GLY A 816 -2.70 -5.12 37.82
C GLY A 816 -1.58 -6.15 37.99
N GLY A 817 -1.04 -6.69 36.89
CA GLY A 817 0.03 -7.69 36.91
C GLY A 817 -0.41 -9.08 37.37
N LYS A 818 -1.71 -9.37 37.34
CA LYS A 818 -2.24 -10.72 37.60
C LYS A 818 -1.74 -11.72 36.56
N ARG A 819 -1.59 -11.27 35.32
CA ARG A 819 -1.05 -12.06 34.20
C ARG A 819 0.27 -11.47 33.72
N LEU A 820 0.99 -12.25 32.90
CA LEU A 820 2.08 -11.70 32.12
C LEU A 820 1.50 -10.75 31.05
N ILE A 821 2.09 -9.59 30.88
CA ILE A 821 1.66 -8.56 29.92
C ILE A 821 2.82 -8.26 28.99
N LEU A 822 2.64 -8.54 27.71
CA LEU A 822 3.56 -8.16 26.65
C LEU A 822 3.05 -6.89 25.99
N ALA A 823 3.84 -5.84 26.01
CA ALA A 823 3.43 -4.54 25.50
C ALA A 823 4.41 -3.99 24.46
N SER A 824 3.87 -3.25 23.50
CA SER A 824 4.66 -2.60 22.46
C SER A 824 5.40 -1.36 22.97
N ALA A 825 6.43 -0.94 22.24
CA ALA A 825 7.34 0.14 22.58
C ALA A 825 6.66 1.47 22.97
N PRO A 826 5.52 1.91 22.37
CA PRO A 826 4.82 3.11 22.84
C PRO A 826 4.47 3.09 24.34
N VAL A 827 4.24 1.94 24.96
CA VAL A 827 3.94 1.82 26.40
C VAL A 827 5.11 2.28 27.28
N TYR A 828 6.36 2.19 26.76
CA TYR A 828 7.54 2.75 27.41
C TYR A 828 7.42 4.27 27.63
N THR A 829 6.63 4.95 26.80
CA THR A 829 6.46 6.42 26.83
C THR A 829 5.26 6.89 27.66
N ALA A 830 4.54 5.99 28.33
CA ALA A 830 3.51 6.38 29.29
C ALA A 830 4.11 7.05 30.53
N ASP A 831 3.32 7.86 31.23
CA ASP A 831 3.72 8.44 32.50
C ASP A 831 3.65 7.36 33.60
N TRP A 832 4.81 6.85 33.99
CA TRP A 832 4.99 5.90 35.09
C TRP A 832 5.61 6.57 36.33
N SER A 833 5.70 7.90 36.36
CA SER A 833 6.12 8.65 37.55
C SER A 833 5.05 8.62 38.64
N ASP A 834 5.31 9.19 39.82
CA ASP A 834 4.32 9.29 40.90
C ASP A 834 3.03 10.03 40.50
N ARG A 835 3.03 10.79 39.39
CA ARG A 835 1.84 11.43 38.84
C ARG A 835 0.97 10.46 38.04
N GLY A 836 1.60 9.53 37.34
CA GLY A 836 0.93 8.62 36.42
C GLY A 836 0.74 7.21 36.96
N SER A 837 1.52 6.78 37.97
CA SER A 837 1.40 5.47 38.59
C SER A 837 1.91 5.43 40.04
N SER A 838 1.17 4.75 40.91
CA SER A 838 1.55 4.56 42.31
C SER A 838 2.73 3.57 42.45
N SER A 839 3.45 3.64 43.58
CA SER A 839 4.48 2.66 43.93
C SER A 839 3.92 1.23 43.99
N GLU A 840 2.67 1.06 44.44
CA GLU A 840 2.01 -0.25 44.51
C GLU A 840 1.72 -0.81 43.12
N GLU A 841 1.22 0.01 42.20
CA GLU A 841 0.99 -0.37 40.80
C GLU A 841 2.30 -0.78 40.11
N ARG A 842 3.36 0.03 40.25
CA ARG A 842 4.68 -0.27 39.67
C ARG A 842 5.27 -1.57 40.22
N ARG A 843 5.14 -1.80 41.53
CA ARG A 843 5.57 -3.08 42.14
C ARG A 843 4.75 -4.26 41.63
N ALA A 844 3.44 -4.11 41.49
CA ALA A 844 2.56 -5.16 40.97
C ALA A 844 2.87 -5.52 39.51
N LEU A 845 3.25 -4.53 38.70
CA LEU A 845 3.62 -4.72 37.29
C LEU A 845 5.10 -5.12 37.10
N SER A 846 5.91 -5.14 38.15
CA SER A 846 7.32 -5.51 38.06
C SER A 846 7.50 -6.98 37.71
N ASN A 847 8.33 -7.26 36.70
CA ASN A 847 8.48 -8.55 36.02
C ASN A 847 7.18 -9.13 35.42
N ARG A 848 6.12 -8.32 35.34
CA ARG A 848 4.81 -8.69 34.75
C ARG A 848 4.53 -7.91 33.48
N LEU A 849 4.85 -6.62 33.43
CA LEU A 849 4.80 -5.81 32.22
C LEU A 849 6.14 -5.86 31.50
N ILE A 850 6.16 -6.49 30.33
CA ILE A 850 7.35 -6.67 29.51
C ILE A 850 7.21 -5.83 28.25
N VAL A 851 8.15 -4.90 28.06
CA VAL A 851 8.19 -4.00 26.91
C VAL A 851 9.46 -4.22 26.11
N ALA A 852 9.33 -4.44 24.81
CA ALA A 852 10.46 -4.60 23.89
C ALA A 852 10.94 -3.25 23.34
N THR A 853 12.22 -2.94 23.53
CA THR A 853 12.87 -1.70 23.08
C THR A 853 14.19 -2.03 22.37
N ASP A 854 14.57 -1.28 21.34
CA ASP A 854 15.85 -1.51 20.65
C ASP A 854 17.05 -1.29 21.56
N TRP A 855 16.93 -0.35 22.50
CA TRP A 855 18.05 0.17 23.28
C TRP A 855 17.63 0.45 24.73
N PHE A 856 18.57 0.29 25.65
CA PHE A 856 18.43 0.66 27.05
C PHE A 856 19.73 1.27 27.59
N ALA A 857 19.63 2.14 28.60
CA ALA A 857 20.76 2.95 29.09
C ALA A 857 21.97 2.11 29.53
N ALA A 858 21.73 0.98 30.18
CA ALA A 858 22.80 0.07 30.61
C ALA A 858 23.62 -0.51 29.44
N CYS A 859 23.07 -0.50 28.22
CA CYS A 859 23.72 -1.06 27.02
C CYS A 859 24.71 -0.12 26.35
N ALA A 860 24.71 1.18 26.69
CA ALA A 860 25.66 2.14 26.12
C ALA A 860 26.07 3.21 27.16
N PRO A 861 26.86 2.82 28.18
CA PRO A 861 27.22 3.71 29.29
C PRO A 861 27.96 4.98 28.82
N ASP A 862 28.79 4.89 27.78
CA ASP A 862 29.52 6.05 27.25
C ASP A 862 28.58 7.08 26.60
N PHE A 863 27.58 6.61 25.85
CA PHE A 863 26.55 7.48 25.29
C PHE A 863 25.74 8.13 26.41
N VAL A 864 25.32 7.37 27.42
CA VAL A 864 24.59 7.89 28.59
C VAL A 864 25.41 8.93 29.34
N GLN A 865 26.70 8.68 29.58
CA GLN A 865 27.58 9.64 30.23
C GLN A 865 27.69 10.94 29.42
N SER A 866 27.86 10.82 28.09
CA SER A 866 27.86 11.97 27.18
C SER A 866 26.53 12.72 27.27
N ALA A 867 25.41 12.03 27.14
CA ALA A 867 24.08 12.62 27.11
C ALA A 867 23.71 13.29 28.44
N ASN A 868 24.13 12.74 29.58
CA ASN A 868 23.92 13.33 30.90
C ASN A 868 24.60 14.70 31.05
N ARG A 869 25.72 14.95 30.34
CA ARG A 869 26.36 16.28 30.33
C ARG A 869 25.53 17.32 29.58
N TYR A 870 24.76 16.91 28.58
CA TYR A 870 23.88 17.79 27.83
C TYR A 870 22.54 18.00 28.53
N TRP A 871 21.91 16.90 28.94
CA TRP A 871 20.49 16.87 29.30
C TRP A 871 20.24 16.65 30.79
N LEU A 872 21.29 16.53 31.60
CA LEU A 872 21.19 16.37 33.06
C LEU A 872 20.37 15.12 33.47
N GLY A 873 20.48 14.02 32.71
CA GLY A 873 19.76 12.76 32.95
C GLY A 873 18.50 12.60 32.09
N GLY A 874 17.87 11.42 32.17
CA GLY A 874 16.56 11.17 31.57
C GLY A 874 16.55 11.06 30.04
N VAL A 875 17.62 10.52 29.46
CA VAL A 875 17.63 10.09 28.06
C VAL A 875 17.17 8.64 27.95
N ASN A 876 16.52 8.32 26.84
CA ASN A 876 16.02 6.98 26.58
C ASN A 876 16.33 6.53 25.14
N ARG A 877 15.76 5.41 24.72
CA ARG A 877 15.93 4.90 23.36
C ARG A 877 15.67 5.97 22.30
N VAL A 878 14.61 6.77 22.43
CA VAL A 878 14.22 7.78 21.45
C VAL A 878 15.37 8.77 21.22
N THR A 879 16.01 9.23 22.29
CA THR A 879 17.19 10.09 22.21
C THR A 879 18.36 9.38 21.51
N ALA A 880 18.63 8.13 21.86
CA ALA A 880 19.71 7.35 21.26
C ALA A 880 19.51 7.20 19.75
N VAL A 881 18.38 6.64 19.30
CA VAL A 881 18.16 6.36 17.86
C VAL A 881 18.00 7.64 17.02
N SER A 882 17.57 8.76 17.63
CA SER A 882 17.54 10.08 16.97
C SER A 882 18.92 10.70 16.84
N TYR A 883 19.82 10.48 17.82
CA TYR A 883 21.24 10.84 17.68
C TYR A 883 21.89 10.06 16.54
N GLU A 884 21.65 8.74 16.48
CA GLU A 884 22.23 7.88 15.44
C GLU A 884 21.75 8.27 14.01
N ALA A 885 20.52 8.75 13.89
CA ALA A 885 19.97 9.24 12.62
C ALA A 885 20.76 10.43 12.03
N ILE A 886 21.40 11.23 12.88
CA ILE A 886 22.35 12.27 12.44
C ILE A 886 23.75 11.68 12.26
N GLU A 887 24.19 10.83 13.17
CA GLU A 887 25.54 10.22 13.13
C GLU A 887 25.83 9.55 11.79
N VAL A 888 24.85 8.85 11.22
CA VAL A 888 25.01 8.18 9.92
C VAL A 888 25.20 9.17 8.74
N LEU A 889 24.69 10.39 8.87
CA LEU A 889 24.78 11.43 7.83
C LEU A 889 26.15 12.13 7.84
N LEU A 890 26.71 12.40 9.02
CA LEU A 890 27.89 13.27 9.16
C LEU A 890 29.07 12.87 8.26
N PRO A 891 29.46 11.58 8.13
CA PRO A 891 30.57 11.19 7.27
C PRO A 891 30.33 11.40 5.77
N LYS A 892 29.11 11.72 5.34
CA LYS A 892 28.73 11.91 3.94
C LYS A 892 28.70 13.38 3.53
N LEU A 893 28.73 14.30 4.50
CA LEU A 893 28.69 15.73 4.26
C LEU A 893 30.04 16.22 3.71
N ARG A 894 29.98 16.81 2.52
CA ARG A 894 31.11 17.47 1.83
C ARG A 894 30.58 18.65 1.03
N PRO A 895 31.39 19.66 0.70
CA PRO A 895 30.94 20.78 -0.13
C PRO A 895 30.27 20.29 -1.43
N GLY A 896 29.09 20.82 -1.74
CA GLY A 896 28.32 20.45 -2.93
C GLY A 896 27.54 19.14 -2.84
N ILE A 897 27.53 18.45 -1.69
CA ILE A 897 26.72 17.23 -1.49
C ILE A 897 25.24 17.49 -1.76
N THR A 898 24.60 16.56 -2.45
CA THR A 898 23.15 16.56 -2.71
C THR A 898 22.42 15.49 -1.88
N SER A 899 21.10 15.64 -1.73
CA SER A 899 20.28 14.63 -1.07
C SER A 899 20.36 13.27 -1.78
N ASP A 900 20.39 13.23 -3.12
CA ASP A 900 20.51 11.98 -3.87
C ASP A 900 21.88 11.29 -3.66
N GLU A 901 22.97 12.05 -3.55
CA GLU A 901 24.28 11.46 -3.21
C GLU A 901 24.31 10.91 -1.78
N ILE A 902 23.62 11.56 -0.83
CA ILE A 902 23.43 11.02 0.53
C ILE A 902 22.66 9.70 0.44
N ARG A 903 21.57 9.65 -0.32
CA ARG A 903 20.76 8.44 -0.54
C ARG A 903 21.61 7.28 -1.06
N GLN A 904 22.40 7.52 -2.10
CA GLN A 904 23.29 6.53 -2.69
C GLN A 904 24.35 6.07 -1.68
N GLY A 905 24.91 7.02 -0.92
CA GLY A 905 25.88 6.74 0.14
C GLY A 905 25.30 5.88 1.27
N LEU A 906 24.06 6.14 1.70
CA LEU A 906 23.38 5.35 2.74
C LEU A 906 23.06 3.92 2.25
N ALA A 907 22.79 3.74 0.96
CA ALA A 907 22.50 2.42 0.40
C ALA A 907 23.71 1.46 0.41
N THR A 908 24.93 1.98 0.39
CA THR A 908 26.17 1.16 0.30
C THR A 908 27.08 1.24 1.51
N ALA A 909 27.05 2.35 2.26
CA ALA A 909 27.99 2.58 3.34
C ALA A 909 27.68 1.82 4.62
N GLN A 910 28.75 1.58 5.38
CA GLN A 910 28.73 1.03 6.71
C GLN A 910 29.46 2.00 7.65
N SER A 911 28.86 2.31 8.80
CA SER A 911 29.45 3.17 9.82
C SER A 911 29.34 2.50 11.20
N PRO A 912 30.32 2.63 12.11
CA PRO A 912 30.15 2.14 13.48
C PRO A 912 29.01 2.88 14.18
N SER A 913 28.25 2.19 15.03
CA SER A 913 27.25 2.82 15.89
C SER A 913 27.88 3.25 17.22
N SER A 914 27.62 4.49 17.64
CA SER A 914 28.00 4.96 18.98
C SER A 914 26.97 4.61 20.06
N ILE A 915 25.73 4.26 19.68
CA ILE A 915 24.66 3.93 20.62
C ILE A 915 24.46 2.42 20.80
N PHE A 916 24.92 1.60 19.84
CA PHE A 916 24.93 0.15 19.90
C PHE A 916 26.38 -0.34 19.78
N PRO A 917 27.13 -0.44 20.90
CA PRO A 917 28.53 -0.85 20.89
C PRO A 917 28.73 -2.17 20.13
N GLY A 918 29.66 -2.19 19.18
CA GLY A 918 29.96 -3.37 18.36
C GLY A 918 29.02 -3.60 17.16
N LYS A 919 27.99 -2.76 16.96
CA LYS A 919 27.11 -2.83 15.78
C LYS A 919 27.52 -1.85 14.69
N THR A 920 27.08 -2.15 13.47
CA THR A 920 27.29 -1.32 12.30
C THR A 920 25.97 -0.74 11.80
N ILE A 921 26.01 0.53 11.42
CA ILE A 921 24.97 1.26 10.69
C ILE A 921 25.05 0.90 9.22
N SER A 922 24.10 0.07 8.79
CA SER A 922 23.92 -0.32 7.40
C SER A 922 22.46 -0.67 7.12
N PHE A 923 22.05 -0.48 5.86
CA PHE A 923 20.65 -0.64 5.45
C PHE A 923 20.48 -1.71 4.37
N ASP A 924 19.33 -2.39 4.38
CA ASP A 924 18.92 -3.30 3.31
C ASP A 924 18.22 -2.58 2.15
N ALA A 925 17.80 -3.33 1.13
CA ALA A 925 17.12 -2.77 -0.04
C ALA A 925 15.76 -2.10 0.30
N ARG A 926 15.19 -2.39 1.47
CA ARG A 926 13.95 -1.78 1.98
C ARG A 926 14.22 -0.52 2.80
N GLY A 927 15.48 -0.17 3.03
CA GLY A 927 15.89 0.94 3.89
C GLY A 927 15.93 0.59 5.37
N ASP A 928 15.84 -0.71 5.71
CA ASP A 928 15.79 -1.18 7.09
C ASP A 928 17.19 -1.40 7.65
N ARG A 929 17.37 -1.10 8.94
CA ARG A 929 18.61 -1.41 9.65
C ARG A 929 18.85 -2.92 9.69
N LYS A 930 19.98 -3.37 9.14
CA LYS A 930 20.37 -4.80 9.05
C LYS A 930 20.74 -5.42 10.40
N ASP A 931 21.57 -4.73 11.18
CA ASP A 931 22.24 -5.33 12.34
C ASP A 931 21.40 -5.37 13.62
N LEU A 932 20.22 -4.72 13.63
CA LEU A 932 19.26 -4.81 14.72
C LEU A 932 18.30 -5.96 14.42
N THR A 933 18.59 -7.15 14.96
CA THR A 933 17.79 -8.37 14.71
C THR A 933 16.96 -8.81 15.91
N THR A 934 17.20 -8.22 17.07
CA THR A 934 16.50 -8.46 18.33
C THR A 934 16.34 -7.15 19.11
N ARG A 935 15.34 -7.09 19.99
CA ARG A 935 15.18 -6.00 20.96
C ARG A 935 15.56 -6.46 22.37
N VAL A 936 15.95 -5.52 23.22
CA VAL A 936 16.06 -5.78 24.67
C VAL A 936 14.68 -5.70 25.31
N LEU A 937 14.49 -6.49 26.36
CA LEU A 937 13.26 -6.54 27.13
C LEU A 937 13.44 -5.73 28.41
N THR A 938 12.44 -4.90 28.69
CA THR A 938 12.40 -4.06 29.88
C THR A 938 11.13 -4.32 30.67
N THR A 939 11.19 -4.06 31.97
CA THR A 939 10.08 -4.19 32.91
C THR A 939 10.03 -3.02 33.86
N LEU A 940 8.86 -2.77 34.43
CA LEU A 940 8.72 -1.75 35.47
C LEU A 940 9.49 -2.10 36.75
N VAL A 941 9.98 -1.06 37.41
CA VAL A 941 10.57 -1.08 38.75
C VAL A 941 9.99 0.06 39.58
N ASP A 942 10.08 -0.04 40.91
CA ASP A 942 9.63 1.02 41.82
C ASP A 942 10.65 2.17 41.91
N ASN A 943 10.83 2.86 40.79
CA ASN A 943 11.65 4.06 40.70
C ASN A 943 10.96 5.08 39.80
N PRO A 944 10.28 6.10 40.36
CA PRO A 944 9.46 7.02 39.55
C PRO A 944 10.30 7.90 38.63
N ALA A 945 11.60 8.05 38.88
CA ALA A 945 12.51 8.79 38.02
C ALA A 945 13.04 7.95 36.84
N ASN A 946 13.19 6.64 37.03
CA ASN A 946 13.62 5.68 36.01
C ASN A 946 12.76 4.41 36.13
N PRO A 947 11.52 4.44 35.60
CA PRO A 947 10.51 3.43 35.92
C PRO A 947 10.74 2.08 35.27
N PHE A 948 11.73 1.95 34.38
CA PHE A 948 12.08 0.71 33.70
C PHE A 948 13.48 0.23 34.06
N ASP A 949 13.64 -1.09 34.11
CA ASP A 949 14.93 -1.79 34.14
C ASP A 949 14.92 -2.96 33.13
N LEU A 950 16.07 -3.55 32.84
CA LEU A 950 16.17 -4.74 32.00
C LEU A 950 15.47 -5.92 32.68
N VAL A 951 14.75 -6.71 31.89
CA VAL A 951 14.26 -8.02 32.36
C VAL A 951 15.47 -8.90 32.70
N PRO A 952 15.52 -9.58 33.86
CA PRO A 952 16.65 -10.41 34.25
C PRO A 952 17.05 -11.42 33.16
N GLY A 953 18.34 -11.50 32.85
CA GLY A 953 18.87 -12.37 31.80
C GLY A 953 18.85 -11.78 30.39
N THR A 954 18.30 -10.57 30.20
CA THR A 954 18.40 -9.85 28.92
C THR A 954 19.85 -9.44 28.65
N ALA A 955 20.39 -9.85 27.52
CA ALA A 955 21.67 -9.38 27.02
C ALA A 955 21.50 -8.10 26.20
N CYS A 956 22.43 -7.15 26.37
CA CYS A 956 22.49 -5.98 25.50
C CYS A 956 22.86 -6.40 24.07
N PRO A 957 22.29 -5.74 23.03
CA PRO A 957 22.40 -6.19 21.64
C PRO A 957 23.82 -6.16 21.10
#